data_AF-A0A154P0U4-F1
#
_entry.id   AF-A0A154P0U4-F1
#
_cell.length_a   1.000
_cell.length_b   1.000
_cell.length_c   1.000
_cell.angle_alpha   90.00
_cell.angle_beta   90.00
_cell.angle_gamma   90.00
#
_symmetry.space_group_name_H-M   'P 1'
#
loop_
_entity.id
_entity.type
_entity.pdbx_description
1 polymer ?
#
loop_
_entity_poly.entity_id
_entity_poly.type
_entity_poly.pdbx_seq_one_letter_code
_entity_poly.pdbx_strand_id
1 'polypeptide(L)'
;MTMINKLEDISYDAAVCPEVCKSVAGYIREKIKRLNFDRYKIIINVTIIEKTGQSVQSSVGFLWDPEKDNYSTFTYEARTFHAYCCVFVSQIWKLLLVISFTFFYSICIFYFHRGDNFNILHIKDFNIRRMLDIKFFTILIVLVSFEYQLVLSDASKNYCYSEDEHPYLYAATKTAYGLTHGLIRNTTVPNCEAKQIWMLGRHGTRYSGEENIEKMITQLPELQLSIIKNHELGRGSLCKEDIRNLKAWKLDPNFSTDKKKYLTTQGEEDWRSLGERYRSYFPSLLRYDDSNDVPVKNFRFRSTDSQRTKASMNFFIKGLFGNVTARTEVVPVNEDTLLKIYGICKPWKEIMKDPSTNAEVNAFLTGPEYTKAIHEVSQRLGFEDDLPFDLVLTMHTTCVFEKAWNIDKLSPWCAAFTEDVLKIFEYEEDLHYYYHASHGQSMSAKIGCAPLQDMFKHFTKLEGTTKNNLEGIFYFTHSSMVQLFLTSMGIAKDSTPLKASNFETMKDTRKWRTTFLAPFAANFAAVFYSCESSNKVRLFLNEKPLEVEGCKDGVCDWEYLKKKWETPGFDCNTDFYITMNFKMNASVLFLVILLNLAYTRDVDYCFADENDPYLYMASKTAYHFVHAGKTRFQDVPNCHAEQVWMLGTHGTRCPTEMEITEMLSLTEIQSQIINNHESRGNGHMCDRDLENLKRWKPSEYLLPARAEVLTPQGVEDMRLLARRLQSNFPQLLPPTSRNITPEQYTFKTVDAQDSMASFMEGLFGNRNAAFAEEVSINDTLLSAYKTCNAWSNEQNNVSTVEVSRFEEEPKFQSLIQNVSRRLGFLYNISKRSILTMYDMCRYEKAWAVTQLSPWCAVFNKEELRVLEYREDLYYYYKAGYGREINAQLGCTLLQDMMNHFWRVEKDTDSIEPKGVFYFSDIIALQNLLATLNINKDQTQLTAFNYRDMTKRQWRTSFISPFATNLVAVFYRCDGNSQPNKVMFYLAEKLVMLDGCDVGLCDWEYFKQKFNPIINRCNLNVCWNGNGVAAYVPNILLIFFACVTLVFIRK
;
A
#
# COMPACT_ATOMS: atom_id res chain seq x y z
N MET A 1 -5.37 -20.07 54.32
CA MET A 1 -5.44 -20.90 55.54
C MET A 1 -5.09 -22.36 55.30
N THR A 2 -5.88 -23.13 54.54
CA THR A 2 -5.67 -24.58 54.36
C THR A 2 -4.27 -24.98 53.86
N MET A 3 -3.72 -24.24 52.90
CA MET A 3 -2.39 -24.52 52.34
C MET A 3 -1.27 -24.17 53.32
N ILE A 4 -1.43 -23.08 54.09
CA ILE A 4 -0.45 -22.64 55.10
C ILE A 4 -0.29 -23.72 56.18
N ASN A 5 -1.39 -24.13 56.81
CA ASN A 5 -1.38 -25.13 57.90
C ASN A 5 -0.86 -26.52 57.49
N LYS A 6 -0.75 -26.80 56.19
CA LYS A 6 -0.26 -28.09 55.67
C LYS A 6 1.18 -28.03 55.18
N LEU A 7 1.69 -26.83 54.90
CA LEU A 7 3.01 -26.65 54.31
C LEU A 7 3.98 -25.92 55.25
N GLU A 8 3.51 -25.35 56.37
CA GLU A 8 4.32 -24.51 57.27
C GLU A 8 5.53 -25.21 57.89
N ASP A 9 5.41 -26.51 58.19
CA ASP A 9 6.48 -27.33 58.79
C ASP A 9 7.18 -28.25 57.77
N ILE A 10 6.90 -28.11 56.48
CA ILE A 10 7.48 -28.97 55.43
C ILE A 10 8.73 -28.30 54.86
N SER A 11 9.76 -29.10 54.56
CA SER A 11 10.90 -28.71 53.74
C SER A 11 10.85 -29.44 52.39
N TYR A 12 11.43 -28.84 51.35
CA TYR A 12 11.45 -29.44 50.03
C TYR A 12 12.21 -30.77 50.05
N ASP A 13 11.55 -31.83 49.58
CA ASP A 13 12.14 -33.13 49.32
C ASP A 13 11.49 -33.68 48.04
N ALA A 14 12.31 -34.01 47.05
CA ALA A 14 11.84 -34.42 45.72
C ALA A 14 11.02 -35.73 45.74
N ALA A 15 11.24 -36.61 46.74
CA ALA A 15 10.48 -37.85 46.91
C ALA A 15 9.17 -37.64 47.69
N VAL A 16 9.13 -36.68 48.61
CA VAL A 16 7.97 -36.44 49.49
C VAL A 16 6.99 -35.40 48.91
N CYS A 17 7.50 -34.34 48.27
CA CYS A 17 6.69 -33.22 47.75
C CYS A 17 5.56 -33.62 46.78
N PRO A 18 5.71 -34.59 45.87
CA PRO A 18 4.61 -35.04 45.01
C PRO A 18 3.40 -35.57 45.80
N GLU A 19 3.63 -36.34 46.87
CA GLU A 19 2.56 -36.86 47.74
C GLU A 19 1.94 -35.76 48.59
N VAL A 20 2.73 -34.77 49.02
CA VAL A 20 2.24 -33.56 49.69
C VAL A 20 1.30 -32.76 48.76
N CYS A 21 1.68 -32.54 47.49
CA CYS A 21 0.82 -31.87 46.50
C CYS A 21 -0.53 -32.56 46.34
N LYS A 22 -0.54 -33.90 46.20
CA LYS A 22 -1.78 -34.70 46.10
C LYS A 22 -2.64 -34.56 47.35
N SER A 23 -2.03 -34.65 48.54
CA SER A 23 -2.72 -34.53 49.82
C SER A 23 -3.37 -33.14 50.01
N VAL A 24 -2.63 -32.07 49.70
CA VAL A 24 -3.11 -30.69 49.78
C VAL A 24 -4.24 -30.44 48.76
N ALA A 25 -4.06 -30.85 47.51
CA ALA A 25 -5.09 -30.72 46.47
C ALA A 25 -6.38 -31.48 46.86
N GLY A 26 -6.24 -32.70 47.39
CA GLY A 26 -7.36 -33.50 47.88
C GLY A 26 -8.12 -32.83 49.02
N TYR A 27 -7.41 -32.25 49.98
CA TYR A 27 -8.05 -31.58 51.12
C TYR A 27 -8.72 -30.26 50.73
N ILE A 28 -8.13 -29.48 49.81
CA ILE A 28 -8.78 -28.29 49.23
C ILE A 28 -10.05 -28.71 48.50
N ARG A 29 -10.01 -29.80 47.72
CA ARG A 29 -11.19 -30.34 47.02
C ARG A 29 -12.34 -30.66 47.96
N GLU A 30 -12.05 -31.38 49.05
CA GLU A 30 -13.09 -31.78 50.00
C GLU A 30 -13.67 -30.57 50.77
N LYS A 31 -12.86 -29.54 51.05
CA LYS A 31 -13.39 -28.28 51.59
C LYS A 31 -14.30 -27.54 50.62
N ILE A 32 -13.94 -27.47 49.34
CA ILE A 32 -14.77 -26.81 48.32
C ILE A 32 -16.06 -27.59 48.08
N LYS A 33 -16.01 -28.93 48.08
CA LYS A 33 -17.23 -29.77 47.96
C LYS A 33 -18.23 -29.51 49.08
N ARG A 34 -17.78 -29.24 50.30
CA ARG A 34 -18.65 -28.90 51.45
C ARG A 34 -19.35 -27.55 51.32
N LEU A 35 -18.95 -26.70 50.38
CA LEU A 35 -19.62 -25.44 50.08
C LEU A 35 -20.88 -25.63 49.21
N ASN A 36 -21.20 -26.87 48.78
CA ASN A 36 -22.43 -27.25 48.06
C ASN A 36 -22.74 -26.39 46.82
N PHE A 37 -21.74 -26.14 45.96
CA PHE A 37 -21.97 -25.46 44.68
C PHE A 37 -22.75 -26.34 43.69
N ASP A 38 -23.80 -25.79 43.08
CA ASP A 38 -24.64 -26.49 42.10
C ASP A 38 -23.95 -26.62 40.72
N ARG A 39 -23.72 -27.86 40.26
CA ARG A 39 -23.31 -28.23 38.88
C ARG A 39 -22.01 -27.59 38.36
N TYR A 40 -20.89 -27.75 39.07
CA TYR A 40 -19.56 -27.36 38.56
C TYR A 40 -18.54 -28.50 38.59
N LYS A 41 -17.65 -28.55 37.58
CA LYS A 41 -16.40 -29.31 37.64
C LYS A 41 -15.34 -28.44 38.33
N ILE A 42 -14.71 -29.00 39.37
CA ILE A 42 -13.67 -28.32 40.16
C ILE A 42 -12.32 -28.98 39.84
N ILE A 43 -11.37 -28.17 39.37
CA ILE A 43 -9.99 -28.61 39.08
C ILE A 43 -9.07 -27.88 40.03
N ILE A 44 -8.20 -28.62 40.71
CA ILE A 44 -7.27 -28.07 41.68
C ILE A 44 -5.87 -28.53 41.28
N ASN A 45 -5.01 -27.55 40.98
CA ASN A 45 -3.61 -27.79 40.69
C ASN A 45 -2.77 -27.21 41.84
N VAL A 46 -1.96 -28.06 42.47
CA VAL A 46 -1.00 -27.67 43.50
C VAL A 46 0.39 -28.05 43.01
N THR A 47 1.28 -27.06 42.93
CA THR A 47 2.65 -27.20 42.44
C THR A 47 3.60 -26.72 43.53
N ILE A 48 4.58 -27.55 43.91
CA ILE A 48 5.66 -27.21 44.84
C ILE A 48 6.97 -27.21 44.05
N ILE A 49 7.72 -26.11 44.12
CA ILE A 49 8.98 -25.93 43.41
C ILE A 49 10.07 -25.56 44.41
N GLU A 50 11.19 -26.29 44.38
CA GLU A 50 12.35 -26.02 45.24
C GLU A 50 12.85 -24.57 45.09
N LYS A 51 13.34 -23.97 46.16
CA LYS A 51 13.94 -22.62 46.13
C LYS A 51 15.46 -22.73 46.00
N THR A 52 15.95 -22.65 44.76
CA THR A 52 17.36 -22.66 44.35
C THR A 52 17.81 -21.34 43.68
N GLY A 53 17.04 -20.25 43.87
CA GLY A 53 17.35 -18.93 43.30
C GLY A 53 16.74 -18.69 41.91
N GLN A 54 15.71 -19.45 41.55
CA GLN A 54 15.11 -19.48 40.22
C GLN A 54 13.73 -18.78 40.17
N SER A 55 13.40 -18.03 39.10
CA SER A 55 12.10 -17.36 38.87
C SER A 55 11.10 -18.17 38.02
N VAL A 56 9.99 -18.64 38.59
CA VAL A 56 9.05 -19.55 37.89
C VAL A 56 7.85 -18.80 37.33
N GLN A 57 7.55 -19.00 36.05
CA GLN A 57 6.32 -18.55 35.40
C GLN A 57 5.50 -19.77 34.97
N SER A 58 4.26 -19.87 35.45
CA SER A 58 3.33 -20.95 35.09
C SER A 58 2.14 -20.37 34.35
N SER A 59 1.90 -20.85 33.12
CA SER A 59 0.75 -20.45 32.30
C SER A 59 -0.17 -21.65 32.09
N VAL A 60 -1.48 -21.45 32.28
CA VAL A 60 -2.47 -22.50 32.04
C VAL A 60 -3.59 -21.92 31.16
N GLY A 61 -3.96 -22.65 30.10
CA GLY A 61 -5.01 -22.24 29.16
C GLY A 61 -6.30 -23.04 29.34
N PHE A 62 -7.45 -22.35 29.27
CA PHE A 62 -8.79 -22.95 29.37
C PHE A 62 -9.74 -22.34 28.33
N LEU A 63 -10.73 -23.13 27.90
CA LEU A 63 -11.98 -22.59 27.36
C LEU A 63 -12.77 -22.01 28.54
N TRP A 64 -13.06 -20.71 28.50
CA TRP A 64 -13.54 -19.92 29.63
C TRP A 64 -14.89 -19.28 29.33
N ASP A 65 -15.91 -19.55 30.15
CA ASP A 65 -17.16 -18.77 30.18
C ASP A 65 -17.01 -17.62 31.21
N PRO A 66 -16.93 -16.35 30.78
CA PRO A 66 -16.68 -15.23 31.68
C PRO A 66 -17.82 -14.95 32.67
N GLU A 67 -19.02 -15.48 32.46
CA GLU A 67 -20.17 -15.27 33.37
C GLU A 67 -20.29 -16.37 34.43
N LYS A 68 -19.79 -17.59 34.14
CA LYS A 68 -20.03 -18.78 34.96
C LYS A 68 -18.78 -19.46 35.46
N ASP A 69 -17.65 -19.31 34.78
CA ASP A 69 -16.40 -19.91 35.18
C ASP A 69 -15.58 -18.93 36.02
N ASN A 70 -14.93 -19.43 37.06
CA ASN A 70 -14.08 -18.60 37.91
C ASN A 70 -12.89 -19.41 38.46
N TYR A 71 -11.84 -18.69 38.86
CA TYR A 71 -10.63 -19.28 39.40
C TYR A 71 -10.13 -18.51 40.61
N SER A 72 -9.34 -19.19 41.43
CA SER A 72 -8.68 -18.59 42.58
C SER A 72 -7.28 -19.15 42.70
N THR A 73 -6.31 -18.26 42.90
CA THR A 73 -4.91 -18.60 43.09
C THR A 73 -4.47 -18.29 44.50
N PHE A 74 -3.50 -19.06 44.99
CA PHE A 74 -2.85 -18.79 46.26
C PHE A 74 -1.40 -19.27 46.20
N THR A 75 -0.48 -18.41 46.62
CA THR A 75 0.95 -18.72 46.70
C THR A 75 1.38 -18.73 48.16
N TYR A 76 2.16 -19.74 48.55
CA TYR A 76 2.80 -19.84 49.84
C TYR A 76 4.30 -19.99 49.65
N GLU A 77 5.06 -19.21 50.40
CA GLU A 77 6.52 -19.27 50.40
C GLU A 77 6.98 -19.94 51.70
N ALA A 78 7.67 -21.07 51.56
CA ALA A 78 8.35 -21.74 52.65
C ALA A 78 9.85 -21.43 52.61
N ARG A 79 10.61 -21.91 53.61
CA ARG A 79 12.06 -21.68 53.66
C ARG A 79 12.81 -22.29 52.46
N THR A 80 12.36 -23.44 51.96
CA THR A 80 13.08 -24.24 50.96
C THR A 80 12.30 -24.44 49.65
N PHE A 81 11.08 -23.92 49.52
CA PHE A 81 10.28 -24.01 48.29
C PHE A 81 9.22 -22.91 48.16
N HIS A 82 8.73 -22.74 46.94
CA HIS A 82 7.51 -22.01 46.65
C HIS A 82 6.38 -22.99 46.31
N ALA A 83 5.22 -22.81 46.92
CA ALA A 83 4.02 -23.57 46.62
C ALA A 83 2.98 -22.67 45.97
N TYR A 84 2.44 -23.11 44.84
CA TYR A 84 1.40 -22.43 44.09
C TYR A 84 0.19 -23.35 43.98
N CYS A 85 -0.98 -22.83 44.34
CA CYS A 85 -2.26 -23.51 44.16
C CYS A 85 -3.15 -22.67 43.24
N CYS A 86 -3.77 -23.32 42.26
CA CYS A 86 -4.84 -22.75 41.47
C CYS A 86 -6.06 -23.67 41.46
N VAL A 87 -7.20 -23.08 41.77
CA VAL A 87 -8.52 -23.73 41.76
C VAL A 87 -9.33 -23.15 40.62
N PHE A 88 -9.84 -23.99 39.74
CA PHE A 88 -10.75 -23.62 38.66
C PHE A 88 -12.10 -24.27 38.89
N VAL A 89 -13.16 -23.53 38.61
CA VAL A 89 -14.55 -23.99 38.72
C VAL A 89 -15.23 -23.66 37.39
N SER A 90 -15.72 -24.69 36.67
CA SER A 90 -16.36 -24.51 35.34
C SER A 90 -17.63 -25.34 35.15
N GLN A 91 -18.60 -24.83 34.39
CA GLN A 91 -19.82 -25.55 34.01
C GLN A 91 -19.70 -26.37 32.70
N ILE A 92 -18.61 -26.23 31.95
CA ILE A 92 -18.47 -26.81 30.60
C ILE A 92 -18.12 -28.31 30.67
N TRP A 93 -18.84 -29.15 29.90
CA TRP A 93 -18.69 -30.61 29.96
C TRP A 93 -17.41 -31.16 29.27
N LYS A 94 -16.76 -30.42 28.37
CA LYS A 94 -15.53 -30.81 27.67
C LYS A 94 -14.39 -29.86 28.00
N LEU A 95 -13.32 -30.39 28.60
CA LEU A 95 -12.14 -29.61 28.99
C LEU A 95 -10.91 -30.22 28.31
N LEU A 96 -10.21 -29.43 27.51
CA LEU A 96 -8.88 -29.73 26.97
C LEU A 96 -7.87 -28.99 27.83
N LEU A 97 -7.10 -29.74 28.62
CA LEU A 97 -6.17 -29.20 29.59
C LEU A 97 -4.75 -29.30 29.00
N VAL A 98 -4.19 -28.17 28.58
CA VAL A 98 -2.79 -28.09 28.11
C VAL A 98 -1.98 -27.43 29.22
N ILE A 99 -1.21 -28.24 29.95
CA ILE A 99 -0.24 -27.76 30.95
C ILE A 99 1.13 -27.74 30.28
N SER A 100 1.71 -26.56 30.07
CA SER A 100 3.11 -26.42 29.69
C SER A 100 3.93 -26.03 30.92
N PHE A 101 4.87 -26.89 31.32
CA PHE A 101 5.92 -26.59 32.30
C PHE A 101 7.19 -26.16 31.55
N THR A 102 7.80 -25.05 31.97
CA THR A 102 9.13 -24.62 31.48
C THR A 102 10.08 -24.49 32.67
N PHE A 103 11.22 -25.21 32.65
CA PHE A 103 12.32 -25.13 33.63
C PHE A 103 13.57 -24.45 33.02
N PHE A 104 14.46 -24.02 33.92
CA PHE A 104 15.51 -22.98 33.86
C PHE A 104 16.75 -23.18 32.99
N TYR A 105 17.38 -22.05 32.64
CA TYR A 105 18.84 -21.90 32.60
C TYR A 105 19.29 -20.81 33.61
N SER A 106 20.14 -21.22 34.56
CA SER A 106 20.97 -20.36 35.40
C SER A 106 22.34 -20.19 34.75
N ILE A 107 22.82 -18.95 34.59
CA ILE A 107 24.26 -18.62 34.63
C ILE A 107 24.42 -17.34 35.45
N CYS A 108 25.09 -17.47 36.59
CA CYS A 108 25.61 -16.39 37.42
C CYS A 108 26.82 -15.72 36.75
N ILE A 109 26.86 -14.38 36.72
CA ILE A 109 28.10 -13.60 36.90
C ILE A 109 27.80 -12.49 37.91
N PHE A 110 28.65 -12.45 38.94
CA PHE A 110 28.61 -11.65 40.16
C PHE A 110 28.71 -10.12 39.92
N TYR A 111 28.02 -9.35 40.77
CA TYR A 111 28.63 -8.17 41.41
C TYR A 111 28.17 -8.08 42.87
N PHE A 112 29.16 -8.04 43.77
CA PHE A 112 29.02 -7.90 45.22
C PHE A 112 28.68 -6.44 45.58
N HIS A 113 27.63 -6.22 46.39
CA HIS A 113 27.74 -5.29 47.50
C HIS A 113 26.95 -5.75 48.73
N ARG A 114 27.55 -5.47 49.88
CA ARG A 114 27.46 -6.12 51.19
C ARG A 114 26.47 -5.41 52.12
N GLY A 115 25.80 -6.19 52.97
CA GLY A 115 25.31 -5.85 54.33
C GLY A 115 24.01 -5.04 54.40
N ASP A 116 23.11 -5.23 55.35
CA ASP A 116 22.96 -6.16 56.47
C ASP A 116 21.50 -6.15 56.95
N ASN A 117 20.98 -7.35 57.27
CA ASN A 117 19.99 -7.75 58.29
C ASN A 117 18.81 -6.85 58.75
N PHE A 118 17.60 -7.32 58.41
CA PHE A 118 16.55 -7.89 59.29
C PHE A 118 16.32 -7.37 60.74
N ASN A 119 15.05 -7.03 61.04
CA ASN A 119 14.14 -7.71 62.00
C ASN A 119 12.83 -6.89 62.15
N ILE A 120 11.66 -7.36 61.70
CA ILE A 120 10.66 -8.22 62.38
C ILE A 120 10.38 -7.84 63.85
N LEU A 121 9.15 -7.37 64.12
CA LEU A 121 8.34 -7.86 65.24
C LEU A 121 6.83 -7.65 65.05
N HIS A 122 6.14 -8.78 65.11
CA HIS A 122 4.71 -9.03 65.26
C HIS A 122 4.12 -8.46 66.57
N ILE A 123 2.80 -8.13 66.60
CA ILE A 123 1.74 -8.71 67.48
C ILE A 123 0.48 -7.82 67.59
N LYS A 124 -0.65 -8.43 67.15
CA LYS A 124 -2.01 -8.56 67.73
C LYS A 124 -2.95 -7.37 68.00
N ASP A 125 -4.18 -7.60 67.52
CA ASP A 125 -5.49 -7.47 68.18
C ASP A 125 -5.77 -6.19 69.01
N PHE A 126 -6.71 -5.35 68.55
CA PHE A 126 -7.98 -5.22 69.25
C PHE A 126 -9.04 -4.50 68.41
N ASN A 127 -10.28 -4.86 68.71
CA ASN A 127 -11.52 -4.57 68.00
C ASN A 127 -12.25 -3.37 68.66
N ILE A 128 -13.30 -2.86 67.99
CA ILE A 128 -14.45 -2.09 68.53
C ILE A 128 -14.45 -0.54 68.37
N ARG A 129 -15.33 -0.09 67.45
CA ARG A 129 -16.25 1.07 67.48
C ARG A 129 -15.72 2.45 67.94
N ARG A 130 -15.83 3.46 67.07
CA ARG A 130 -16.99 4.39 66.99
C ARG A 130 -16.73 5.45 65.91
N MET A 131 -17.83 5.89 65.30
CA MET A 131 -17.96 7.05 64.41
C MET A 131 -17.16 8.27 64.89
N LEU A 132 -16.35 8.88 64.02
CA LEU A 132 -16.27 10.33 63.79
C LEU A 132 -15.26 10.67 62.69
N ASP A 133 -15.68 11.57 61.81
CA ASP A 133 -14.90 12.45 60.91
C ASP A 133 -14.28 11.94 59.61
N ILE A 134 -15.18 11.72 58.64
CA ILE A 134 -14.92 11.67 57.19
C ILE A 134 -14.25 12.96 56.65
N LYS A 135 -14.17 14.06 57.40
CA LYS A 135 -13.52 15.31 56.95
C LYS A 135 -12.01 15.37 57.14
N PHE A 136 -11.43 14.56 58.04
CA PHE A 136 -9.98 14.55 58.27
C PHE A 136 -9.22 13.69 57.24
N PHE A 137 -9.84 12.60 56.78
CA PHE A 137 -9.24 11.71 55.78
C PHE A 137 -9.16 12.35 54.39
N THR A 138 -10.10 13.22 54.03
CA THR A 138 -10.06 13.91 52.73
C THR A 138 -8.95 14.95 52.67
N ILE A 139 -8.65 15.63 53.78
CA ILE A 139 -7.56 16.62 53.86
C ILE A 139 -6.20 15.93 53.86
N LEU A 140 -6.07 14.79 54.53
CA LEU A 140 -4.82 14.01 54.54
C LEU A 140 -4.53 13.37 53.17
N ILE A 141 -5.56 12.89 52.46
CA ILE A 141 -5.42 12.37 51.09
C ILE A 141 -5.02 13.50 50.13
N VAL A 142 -5.59 14.71 50.25
CA VAL A 142 -5.21 15.84 49.39
C VAL A 142 -3.78 16.32 49.68
N LEU A 143 -3.31 16.32 50.92
CA LEU A 143 -1.94 16.71 51.28
C LEU A 143 -0.90 15.65 50.88
N VAL A 144 -1.20 14.36 51.05
CA VAL A 144 -0.32 13.26 50.60
C VAL A 144 -0.29 13.17 49.06
N SER A 145 -1.39 13.54 48.38
CA SER A 145 -1.41 13.64 46.92
C SER A 145 -0.59 14.84 46.40
N PHE A 146 -0.52 15.94 47.17
CA PHE A 146 0.30 17.10 46.85
C PHE A 146 1.80 16.86 47.07
N GLU A 147 2.19 16.12 48.11
CA GLU A 147 3.59 15.73 48.31
C GLU A 147 4.05 14.66 47.30
N TYR A 148 3.16 13.73 46.90
CA TYR A 148 3.50 12.72 45.88
C TYR A 148 3.64 13.34 44.47
N GLN A 149 2.95 14.45 44.17
CA GLN A 149 3.17 15.21 42.94
C GLN A 149 4.48 16.04 42.95
N LEU A 150 5.00 16.40 44.12
CA LEU A 150 6.28 17.13 44.21
C LEU A 150 7.50 16.21 44.06
N VAL A 151 7.43 14.95 44.53
CA VAL A 151 8.58 14.02 44.52
C VAL A 151 8.83 13.32 43.17
N LEU A 152 7.85 13.27 42.27
CA LEU A 152 8.07 12.75 40.89
C LEU A 152 8.57 13.81 39.89
N SER A 153 8.70 15.07 40.32
CA SER A 153 9.08 16.18 39.42
C SER A 153 10.59 16.42 39.27
N ASP A 154 11.44 15.70 40.01
CA ASP A 154 12.88 16.04 40.11
C ASP A 154 13.83 15.10 39.38
N ALA A 155 13.39 13.90 38.96
CA ALA A 155 14.25 12.97 38.23
C ALA A 155 14.44 13.37 36.75
N SER A 156 13.47 14.05 36.12
CA SER A 156 13.52 14.42 34.70
C SER A 156 14.27 15.72 34.40
N LYS A 157 14.56 16.54 35.42
CA LYS A 157 15.37 17.78 35.29
C LYS A 157 16.88 17.53 35.19
N ASN A 158 17.35 16.33 35.52
CA ASN A 158 18.79 16.02 35.63
C ASN A 158 19.36 15.23 34.43
N TYR A 159 18.54 14.81 33.45
CA TYR A 159 19.04 14.07 32.28
C TYR A 159 19.49 15.04 31.17
N CYS A 160 20.78 14.98 30.85
CA CYS A 160 21.45 15.81 29.85
C CYS A 160 21.93 14.92 28.70
N TYR A 161 21.31 15.02 27.51
CA TYR A 161 21.63 14.13 26.39
C TYR A 161 23.07 14.31 25.91
N SER A 162 23.57 15.53 25.93
CA SER A 162 24.93 15.88 25.53
C SER A 162 26.01 15.28 26.43
N GLU A 163 25.64 14.86 27.64
CA GLU A 163 26.55 14.25 28.62
C GLU A 163 26.31 12.73 28.78
N ASP A 164 25.32 12.18 28.08
CA ASP A 164 25.08 10.74 28.06
C ASP A 164 26.21 10.04 27.31
N GLU A 165 26.91 9.15 28.00
CA GLU A 165 27.97 8.33 27.40
C GLU A 165 27.40 7.24 26.47
N HIS A 166 26.16 6.82 26.68
CA HIS A 166 25.51 5.71 25.97
C HIS A 166 24.08 6.03 25.53
N PRO A 167 23.87 7.13 24.77
CA PRO A 167 22.54 7.51 24.35
C PRO A 167 21.90 6.44 23.48
N TYR A 168 20.57 6.41 23.49
CA TYR A 168 19.82 5.58 22.56
C TYR A 168 19.94 6.16 21.13
N LEU A 169 20.55 5.41 20.22
CA LEU A 169 20.89 5.88 18.86
C LEU A 169 20.24 5.05 17.75
N TYR A 170 19.22 4.25 18.08
CA TYR A 170 18.54 3.39 17.13
C TYR A 170 17.33 4.08 16.52
N ALA A 171 17.18 3.95 15.21
CA ALA A 171 16.20 4.66 14.41
C ALA A 171 15.71 3.81 13.24
N ALA A 172 15.38 2.55 13.52
CA ALA A 172 14.85 1.60 12.54
C ALA A 172 15.75 1.53 11.29
N THR A 173 15.19 1.62 10.09
CA THR A 173 15.99 1.56 8.86
C THR A 173 16.89 2.78 8.63
N LYS A 174 16.80 3.83 9.43
CA LYS A 174 17.64 5.02 9.31
C LYS A 174 18.83 4.98 10.27
N THR A 175 18.99 3.91 11.04
CA THR A 175 20.16 3.72 11.91
C THR A 175 21.45 3.71 11.10
N ALA A 176 22.46 4.43 11.60
CA ALA A 176 23.80 4.46 11.03
C ALA A 176 24.45 3.06 11.07
N TYR A 177 25.14 2.69 10.00
CA TYR A 177 25.75 1.36 9.91
C TYR A 177 26.78 1.12 11.01
N GLY A 178 27.61 2.13 11.31
CA GLY A 178 28.64 2.11 12.36
C GLY A 178 28.14 1.71 13.76
N LEU A 179 26.86 1.92 14.04
CA LEU A 179 26.26 1.60 15.35
C LEU A 179 25.79 0.15 15.47
N THR A 180 25.61 -0.54 14.34
CA THR A 180 24.91 -1.83 14.29
C THR A 180 25.74 -2.94 13.68
N HIS A 181 26.74 -2.62 12.86
CA HIS A 181 27.58 -3.63 12.22
C HIS A 181 28.43 -4.43 13.22
N GLY A 182 28.71 -5.68 12.86
CA GLY A 182 29.65 -6.52 13.59
C GLY A 182 31.06 -6.42 13.03
N LEU A 183 31.88 -7.39 13.42
CA LEU A 183 33.15 -7.69 12.78
C LEU A 183 33.19 -9.19 12.52
N ILE A 184 33.52 -9.59 11.30
CA ILE A 184 33.70 -10.99 10.95
C ILE A 184 35.06 -11.44 11.49
N ARG A 185 35.06 -12.05 12.68
CA ARG A 185 36.29 -12.52 13.35
C ARG A 185 36.79 -13.86 12.82
N ASN A 186 35.89 -14.70 12.33
CA ASN A 186 36.23 -16.02 11.83
C ASN A 186 35.60 -16.21 10.45
N THR A 187 36.45 -16.37 9.44
CA THR A 187 36.05 -16.74 8.07
C THR A 187 36.38 -18.18 7.74
N THR A 188 37.19 -18.86 8.56
CA THR A 188 37.58 -20.24 8.29
C THR A 188 36.46 -21.22 8.62
N VAL A 189 36.37 -22.28 7.81
CA VAL A 189 35.56 -23.46 8.08
C VAL A 189 36.51 -24.67 8.02
N PRO A 190 36.58 -25.51 9.07
CA PRO A 190 37.55 -26.61 9.12
C PRO A 190 37.43 -27.56 7.93
N ASN A 191 38.57 -27.92 7.34
CA ASN A 191 38.72 -28.81 6.17
C ASN A 191 37.93 -28.33 4.94
N CYS A 192 37.78 -27.01 4.79
CA CYS A 192 37.10 -26.41 3.67
C CYS A 192 37.85 -25.20 3.10
N GLU A 193 37.65 -24.98 1.80
CA GLU A 193 38.18 -23.85 1.05
C GLU A 193 37.02 -22.96 0.58
N ALA A 194 37.11 -21.65 0.83
CA ALA A 194 36.13 -20.69 0.35
C ALA A 194 36.23 -20.57 -1.18
N LYS A 195 35.09 -20.63 -1.89
CA LYS A 195 35.03 -20.63 -3.37
C LYS A 195 34.33 -19.42 -3.98
N GLN A 196 33.31 -18.87 -3.32
CA GLN A 196 32.57 -17.72 -3.84
C GLN A 196 31.88 -16.93 -2.72
N ILE A 197 31.83 -15.60 -2.88
CA ILE A 197 31.01 -14.71 -2.05
C ILE A 197 29.79 -14.26 -2.86
N TRP A 198 28.61 -14.37 -2.28
CA TRP A 198 27.38 -13.76 -2.81
C TRP A 198 26.86 -12.75 -1.79
N MET A 199 26.61 -11.51 -2.20
CA MET A 199 26.22 -10.42 -1.29
C MET A 199 25.05 -9.61 -1.83
N LEU A 200 24.10 -9.29 -0.94
CA LEU A 200 23.01 -8.34 -1.18
C LEU A 200 23.13 -7.17 -0.20
N GLY A 201 23.50 -6.00 -0.72
CA GLY A 201 23.73 -4.76 0.01
C GLY A 201 22.66 -3.71 -0.22
N ARG A 202 22.26 -2.99 0.83
CA ARG A 202 21.47 -1.76 0.75
C ARG A 202 22.40 -0.56 0.54
N HIS A 203 21.97 0.44 -0.22
CA HIS A 203 22.71 1.72 -0.28
C HIS A 203 23.16 2.26 1.10
N GLY A 204 24.29 2.95 1.13
CA GLY A 204 24.83 3.58 2.34
C GLY A 204 24.01 4.78 2.80
N THR A 205 24.54 5.47 3.81
CA THR A 205 23.93 6.67 4.38
C THR A 205 23.67 7.75 3.32
N ARG A 206 22.45 8.30 3.31
CA ARG A 206 21.99 9.27 2.30
C ARG A 206 21.40 10.52 2.95
N TYR A 207 21.24 11.57 2.15
CA TYR A 207 20.40 12.71 2.50
C TYR A 207 18.91 12.32 2.56
N SER A 208 18.10 13.15 3.22
CA SER A 208 16.65 12.93 3.35
C SER A 208 15.90 13.13 2.02
N GLY A 209 14.57 12.96 2.05
CA GLY A 209 13.70 13.29 0.91
C GLY A 209 13.58 14.81 0.71
N GLU A 210 13.09 15.23 -0.45
CA GLU A 210 12.94 16.65 -0.81
C GLU A 210 12.10 17.43 0.20
N GLU A 211 10.90 16.94 0.49
CA GLU A 211 9.99 17.54 1.46
C GLU A 211 10.62 17.69 2.85
N ASN A 212 11.31 16.65 3.34
CA ASN A 212 11.99 16.71 4.62
C ASN A 212 13.14 17.72 4.62
N ILE A 213 13.89 17.83 3.51
CA ILE A 213 14.96 18.82 3.37
C ILE A 213 14.37 20.22 3.42
N GLU A 214 13.26 20.46 2.71
CA GLU A 214 12.57 21.74 2.71
C GLU A 214 12.06 22.11 4.10
N LYS A 215 11.40 21.18 4.82
CA LYS A 215 10.98 21.39 6.21
C LYS A 215 12.14 21.64 7.16
N MET A 216 13.27 20.94 7.00
CA MET A 216 14.48 21.18 7.77
C MET A 216 15.03 22.61 7.55
N ILE A 217 14.97 23.11 6.31
CA ILE A 217 15.43 24.45 5.95
C ILE A 217 14.48 25.52 6.50
N THR A 218 13.17 25.32 6.38
CA THR A 218 12.17 26.35 6.68
C THR A 218 11.71 26.37 8.14
N GLN A 219 11.56 25.21 8.79
CA GLN A 219 10.93 25.11 10.12
C GLN A 219 11.96 25.08 11.27
N LEU A 220 13.10 24.42 11.10
CA LEU A 220 14.06 24.23 12.21
C LEU A 220 14.66 25.53 12.76
N PRO A 221 15.02 26.55 11.94
CA PRO A 221 15.58 27.79 12.47
C PRO A 221 14.61 28.53 13.42
N GLU A 222 13.33 28.57 13.06
CA GLU A 222 12.30 29.21 13.91
C GLU A 222 12.02 28.39 15.18
N LEU A 223 12.00 27.06 15.05
CA LEU A 223 11.79 26.15 16.17
C LEU A 223 12.96 26.20 17.16
N GLN A 224 14.20 26.27 16.67
CA GLN A 224 15.42 26.43 17.46
C GLN A 224 15.33 27.68 18.35
N LEU A 225 14.95 28.83 17.77
CA LEU A 225 14.78 30.08 18.51
C LEU A 225 13.68 29.99 19.57
N SER A 226 12.57 29.31 19.26
CA SER A 226 11.46 29.12 20.18
C SER A 226 11.85 28.26 21.39
N ILE A 227 12.56 27.15 21.17
CA ILE A 227 13.06 26.27 22.24
C ILE A 227 14.04 27.03 23.15
N ILE A 228 14.96 27.80 22.56
CA ILE A 228 15.92 28.63 23.31
C ILE A 228 15.19 29.64 24.20
N LYS A 229 14.19 30.35 23.65
CA LYS A 229 13.41 31.34 24.38
C LYS A 229 12.62 30.70 25.52
N ASN A 230 12.01 29.54 25.30
CA ASN A 230 11.30 28.79 26.35
C ASN A 230 12.22 28.47 27.53
N HIS A 231 13.43 27.98 27.23
CA HIS A 231 14.43 27.68 28.26
C HIS A 231 14.90 28.93 29.02
N GLU A 232 15.09 30.06 28.34
CA GLU A 232 15.44 31.34 28.98
C GLU A 232 14.35 31.86 29.91
N LEU A 233 13.08 31.51 29.66
CA LEU A 233 11.94 31.77 30.54
C LEU A 233 11.81 30.73 31.69
N GLY A 234 12.77 29.80 31.82
CA GLY A 234 12.76 28.76 32.84
C GLY A 234 11.78 27.61 32.57
N ARG A 235 11.35 27.43 31.31
CA ARG A 235 10.44 26.36 30.88
C ARG A 235 11.21 25.19 30.27
N GLY A 236 10.62 24.01 30.28
CA GLY A 236 11.21 22.78 29.76
C GLY A 236 12.21 22.12 30.71
N SER A 237 12.83 21.02 30.25
CA SER A 237 13.72 20.18 31.06
C SER A 237 15.06 19.86 30.38
N LEU A 238 15.38 20.48 29.25
CA LEU A 238 16.72 20.39 28.66
C LEU A 238 17.78 20.99 29.58
N CYS A 239 18.90 20.29 29.73
CA CYS A 239 20.05 20.79 30.51
C CYS A 239 20.73 21.97 29.81
N LYS A 240 21.60 22.67 30.55
CA LYS A 240 22.35 23.82 30.01
C LYS A 240 23.26 23.44 28.83
N GLU A 241 23.81 22.23 28.82
CA GLU A 241 24.69 21.78 27.73
C GLU A 241 23.91 21.46 26.46
N ASP A 242 22.76 20.78 26.57
CA ASP A 242 21.85 20.53 25.45
C ASP A 242 21.42 21.83 24.78
N ILE A 243 21.07 22.85 25.57
CA ILE A 243 20.71 24.18 25.06
C ILE A 243 21.92 24.90 24.44
N ARG A 244 23.12 24.75 25.00
CA ARG A 244 24.34 25.32 24.41
C ARG A 244 24.62 24.70 23.04
N ASN A 245 24.50 23.38 22.92
CA ASN A 245 24.68 22.66 21.67
C ASN A 245 23.59 23.02 20.66
N LEU A 246 22.35 23.16 21.11
CA LEU A 246 21.25 23.64 20.26
C LEU A 246 21.50 25.09 19.80
N LYS A 247 22.00 26.00 20.66
CA LYS A 247 22.40 27.37 20.27
C LYS A 247 23.53 27.40 19.24
N ALA A 248 24.47 26.47 19.35
CA ALA A 248 25.59 26.34 18.42
C ALA A 248 25.21 25.69 17.09
N TRP A 249 24.07 25.00 17.03
CA TRP A 249 23.60 24.31 15.83
C TRP A 249 23.38 25.30 14.68
N LYS A 250 23.85 24.89 13.50
CA LYS A 250 23.64 25.57 12.23
C LYS A 250 23.40 24.53 11.16
N LEU A 251 22.40 24.77 10.31
CA LEU A 251 22.18 23.96 9.13
C LEU A 251 23.39 24.08 8.19
N ASP A 252 23.84 22.95 7.62
CA ASP A 252 24.94 22.94 6.65
C ASP A 252 24.54 23.81 5.44
N PRO A 253 25.32 24.85 5.08
CA PRO A 253 25.00 25.71 3.94
C PRO A 253 24.99 24.96 2.59
N ASN A 254 25.59 23.76 2.51
CA ASN A 254 25.57 22.92 1.32
C ASN A 254 24.37 21.95 1.26
N PHE A 255 23.46 22.07 2.23
CA PHE A 255 22.22 21.31 2.33
C PHE A 255 21.19 21.89 1.35
N SER A 256 20.80 21.12 0.34
CA SER A 256 19.90 21.54 -0.74
C SER A 256 18.98 20.40 -1.18
N THR A 257 17.78 20.76 -1.64
CA THR A 257 16.79 19.85 -2.25
C THR A 257 17.33 19.16 -3.51
N ASP A 258 18.32 19.73 -4.19
CA ASP A 258 18.98 19.12 -5.36
C ASP A 258 19.69 17.80 -5.02
N LYS A 259 20.17 17.66 -3.77
CA LYS A 259 20.87 16.47 -3.27
C LYS A 259 19.92 15.46 -2.61
N LYS A 260 18.60 15.60 -2.78
CA LYS A 260 17.59 14.71 -2.19
C LYS A 260 17.89 13.24 -2.43
N LYS A 261 17.92 12.45 -1.36
CA LYS A 261 18.19 11.01 -1.37
C LYS A 261 19.54 10.60 -1.98
N TYR A 262 20.48 11.53 -2.21
CA TYR A 262 21.82 11.19 -2.69
C TYR A 262 22.65 10.58 -1.58
N LEU A 263 23.61 9.73 -1.94
CA LEU A 263 24.60 9.20 -1.00
C LEU A 263 25.38 10.37 -0.38
N THR A 264 25.55 10.32 0.93
CA THR A 264 26.37 11.30 1.68
C THR A 264 27.81 10.83 1.75
N THR A 265 28.73 11.70 2.14
CA THR A 265 30.14 11.33 2.39
C THR A 265 30.26 10.18 3.40
N GLN A 266 29.45 10.17 4.46
CA GLN A 266 29.41 9.03 5.38
C GLN A 266 28.93 7.75 4.69
N GLY A 267 27.97 7.83 3.77
CA GLY A 267 27.53 6.67 2.97
C GLY A 267 28.58 6.15 1.98
N GLU A 268 29.44 7.03 1.48
CA GLU A 268 30.62 6.64 0.69
C GLU A 268 31.60 5.87 1.57
N GLU A 269 31.85 6.37 2.78
CA GLU A 269 32.72 5.75 3.77
C GLU A 269 32.18 4.42 4.29
N ASP A 270 30.87 4.31 4.53
CA ASP A 270 30.20 3.08 4.95
C ASP A 270 30.56 1.94 3.99
N TRP A 271 30.46 2.19 2.68
CA TRP A 271 30.71 1.18 1.65
C TRP A 271 32.19 1.00 1.31
N ARG A 272 32.99 2.07 1.33
CA ARG A 272 34.44 2.00 1.13
C ARG A 272 35.09 1.16 2.24
N SER A 273 34.81 1.49 3.50
CA SER A 273 35.36 0.76 4.65
C SER A 273 34.85 -0.69 4.70
N LEU A 274 33.59 -0.94 4.34
CA LEU A 274 33.06 -2.30 4.22
C LEU A 274 33.80 -3.12 3.15
N GLY A 275 34.11 -2.52 2.00
CA GLY A 275 34.93 -3.16 0.96
C GLY A 275 36.33 -3.52 1.46
N GLU A 276 36.99 -2.59 2.16
CA GLU A 276 38.32 -2.83 2.76
C GLU A 276 38.30 -3.97 3.78
N ARG A 277 37.25 -4.02 4.61
CA ARG A 277 37.06 -5.09 5.58
C ARG A 277 36.79 -6.43 4.89
N TYR A 278 35.94 -6.49 3.87
CA TYR A 278 35.70 -7.73 3.12
C TYR A 278 36.97 -8.26 2.46
N ARG A 279 37.79 -7.39 1.86
CA ARG A 279 39.13 -7.75 1.37
C ARG A 279 39.97 -8.38 2.48
N SER A 280 39.98 -7.77 3.67
CA SER A 280 40.71 -8.29 4.82
C SER A 280 40.14 -9.61 5.36
N TYR A 281 38.82 -9.82 5.29
CA TYR A 281 38.15 -11.02 5.79
C TYR A 281 38.40 -12.24 4.89
N PHE A 282 38.42 -12.03 3.57
CA PHE A 282 38.53 -13.09 2.57
C PHE A 282 39.72 -12.87 1.61
N PRO A 283 40.96 -12.80 2.13
CA PRO A 283 42.13 -12.45 1.33
C PRO A 283 42.45 -13.49 0.24
N SER A 284 41.95 -14.73 0.35
CA SER A 284 42.11 -15.76 -0.68
C SER A 284 41.17 -15.58 -1.87
N LEU A 285 39.98 -15.02 -1.66
CA LEU A 285 38.96 -14.78 -2.70
C LEU A 285 39.02 -13.37 -3.29
N LEU A 286 39.63 -12.43 -2.58
CA LEU A 286 39.66 -11.01 -2.94
C LEU A 286 41.09 -10.51 -3.15
N ARG A 287 41.95 -11.35 -3.73
CA ARG A 287 43.36 -11.03 -4.00
C ARG A 287 43.51 -9.85 -4.98
N TYR A 288 44.46 -8.99 -4.67
CA TYR A 288 44.93 -7.89 -5.51
C TYR A 288 46.43 -8.12 -5.76
N ASP A 289 46.83 -8.31 -7.01
CA ASP A 289 48.24 -8.34 -7.41
C ASP A 289 48.58 -6.97 -8.03
N ASP A 290 49.69 -6.36 -7.63
CA ASP A 290 50.14 -5.04 -8.10
C ASP A 290 50.53 -5.04 -9.60
N SER A 291 50.54 -6.21 -10.24
CA SER A 291 50.58 -6.33 -11.69
C SER A 291 49.24 -5.85 -12.29
N ASN A 292 49.28 -4.89 -13.22
CA ASN A 292 48.15 -4.18 -13.87
C ASN A 292 47.00 -5.02 -14.50
N ASP A 293 46.88 -6.32 -14.24
CA ASP A 293 45.83 -7.22 -14.72
C ASP A 293 44.92 -7.64 -13.56
N VAL A 294 44.15 -6.68 -13.02
CA VAL A 294 43.24 -6.92 -11.91
C VAL A 294 42.21 -7.99 -12.32
N PRO A 295 41.96 -9.05 -11.52
CA PRO A 295 40.97 -10.09 -11.82
C PRO A 295 39.53 -9.60 -11.65
N VAL A 296 39.22 -8.33 -11.92
CA VAL A 296 37.85 -7.79 -11.83
C VAL A 296 36.87 -8.54 -12.72
N LYS A 297 37.39 -9.19 -13.78
CA LYS A 297 36.65 -10.12 -14.64
C LYS A 297 36.04 -11.32 -13.91
N ASN A 298 36.57 -11.69 -12.74
CA ASN A 298 36.04 -12.75 -11.87
C ASN A 298 34.98 -12.25 -10.87
N PHE A 299 34.58 -10.97 -10.96
CA PHE A 299 33.60 -10.38 -10.06
C PHE A 299 32.43 -9.79 -10.83
N ARG A 300 31.22 -9.97 -10.28
CA ARG A 300 30.00 -9.33 -10.79
C ARG A 300 29.53 -8.27 -9.82
N PHE A 301 29.35 -7.06 -10.31
CA PHE A 301 28.75 -5.95 -9.57
C PHE A 301 27.48 -5.49 -10.27
N ARG A 302 26.35 -5.48 -9.58
CA ARG A 302 25.08 -4.96 -10.13
C ARG A 302 24.35 -4.08 -9.13
N SER A 303 23.81 -2.97 -9.60
CA SER A 303 22.98 -2.07 -8.79
C SER A 303 21.65 -1.73 -9.49
N THR A 304 20.67 -1.26 -8.71
CA THR A 304 19.55 -0.51 -9.30
C THR A 304 20.05 0.84 -9.84
N ASP A 305 19.26 1.48 -10.70
CA ASP A 305 19.58 2.74 -11.39
C ASP A 305 19.69 4.01 -10.51
N SER A 306 19.35 3.93 -9.22
CA SER A 306 19.36 5.08 -8.32
C SER A 306 20.78 5.60 -8.04
N GLN A 307 20.94 6.92 -7.84
CA GLN A 307 22.25 7.52 -7.57
C GLN A 307 22.94 6.84 -6.37
N ARG A 308 22.21 6.67 -5.26
CA ARG A 308 22.76 6.13 -4.01
C ARG A 308 23.21 4.67 -4.10
N THR A 309 22.54 3.84 -4.89
CA THR A 309 22.93 2.42 -5.09
C THR A 309 24.13 2.29 -6.01
N LYS A 310 24.17 3.07 -7.10
CA LYS A 310 25.35 3.14 -8.00
C LYS A 310 26.59 3.64 -7.27
N ALA A 311 26.44 4.73 -6.50
CA ALA A 311 27.54 5.27 -5.70
C ALA A 311 28.02 4.26 -4.65
N SER A 312 27.11 3.62 -3.92
CA SER A 312 27.46 2.57 -2.94
C SER A 312 28.27 1.43 -3.57
N MET A 313 27.82 0.94 -4.73
CA MET A 313 28.56 -0.08 -5.50
C MET A 313 29.97 0.38 -5.85
N ASN A 314 30.11 1.60 -6.37
CA ASN A 314 31.41 2.15 -6.77
C ASN A 314 32.37 2.32 -5.58
N PHE A 315 31.87 2.80 -4.43
CA PHE A 315 32.70 2.95 -3.23
C PHE A 315 33.08 1.60 -2.61
N PHE A 316 32.21 0.58 -2.67
CA PHE A 316 32.57 -0.77 -2.28
C PHE A 316 33.67 -1.37 -3.16
N ILE A 317 33.55 -1.22 -4.49
CA ILE A 317 34.60 -1.62 -5.45
C ILE A 317 35.91 -0.90 -5.13
N LYS A 318 35.83 0.40 -4.84
CA LYS A 318 36.99 1.20 -4.44
C LYS A 318 37.65 0.69 -3.15
N GLY A 319 36.85 0.29 -2.17
CA GLY A 319 37.35 -0.31 -0.93
C GLY A 319 38.02 -1.68 -1.15
N LEU A 320 37.43 -2.50 -2.03
CA LEU A 320 37.99 -3.81 -2.38
C LEU A 320 39.31 -3.68 -3.15
N PHE A 321 39.34 -2.90 -4.22
CA PHE A 321 40.40 -2.98 -5.24
C PHE A 321 41.12 -1.65 -5.52
N GLY A 322 40.77 -0.58 -4.81
CA GLY A 322 41.27 0.76 -5.13
C GLY A 322 40.64 1.34 -6.40
N ASN A 323 41.34 2.23 -7.09
CA ASN A 323 40.83 2.90 -8.29
C ASN A 323 40.97 2.00 -9.53
N VAL A 324 40.03 1.08 -9.72
CA VAL A 324 39.99 0.14 -10.86
C VAL A 324 38.70 0.28 -11.67
N THR A 325 38.75 -0.11 -12.95
CA THR A 325 37.55 -0.19 -13.81
C THR A 325 36.94 -1.59 -13.70
N ALA A 326 35.79 -1.70 -13.04
CA ALA A 326 35.06 -2.95 -12.87
C ALA A 326 33.94 -3.15 -13.89
N ARG A 327 33.60 -4.41 -14.20
CA ARG A 327 32.38 -4.72 -14.96
C ARG A 327 31.16 -4.52 -14.05
N THR A 328 30.46 -3.41 -14.25
CA THR A 328 29.25 -3.07 -13.51
C THR A 328 28.00 -3.19 -14.39
N GLU A 329 26.92 -3.68 -13.82
CA GLU A 329 25.59 -3.75 -14.44
C GLU A 329 24.63 -2.82 -13.70
N VAL A 330 23.94 -1.94 -14.43
CA VAL A 330 22.91 -1.06 -13.86
C VAL A 330 21.61 -1.35 -14.58
N VAL A 331 20.58 -1.79 -13.85
CA VAL A 331 19.29 -2.14 -14.44
C VAL A 331 18.24 -1.07 -14.08
N PRO A 332 17.49 -0.55 -15.08
CA PRO A 332 16.39 0.36 -14.84
C PRO A 332 15.30 -0.23 -13.93
N VAL A 333 14.68 0.59 -13.07
CA VAL A 333 13.67 0.11 -12.10
C VAL A 333 12.53 -0.68 -12.74
N ASN A 334 12.06 -0.25 -13.92
CA ASN A 334 10.94 -0.84 -14.64
C ASN A 334 11.24 -2.22 -15.25
N GLU A 335 12.50 -2.65 -15.23
CA GLU A 335 12.98 -3.90 -15.83
C GLU A 335 13.67 -4.82 -14.81
N ASP A 336 13.89 -4.35 -13.57
CA ASP A 336 14.68 -5.07 -12.58
C ASP A 336 13.86 -6.12 -11.81
N THR A 337 13.83 -7.34 -12.35
CA THR A 337 13.18 -8.53 -11.77
C THR A 337 13.94 -9.16 -10.60
N LEU A 338 15.14 -8.67 -10.26
CA LEU A 338 15.97 -9.26 -9.20
C LEU A 338 16.07 -8.33 -7.98
N LEU A 339 16.55 -7.11 -8.16
CA LEU A 339 16.85 -6.19 -7.07
C LEU A 339 15.71 -5.22 -6.78
N LYS A 340 14.71 -5.12 -7.66
CA LYS A 340 13.57 -4.21 -7.51
C LYS A 340 12.25 -4.79 -8.01
N ILE A 341 12.07 -6.11 -7.90
CA ILE A 341 10.87 -6.83 -8.33
C ILE A 341 9.57 -6.28 -7.71
N TYR A 342 9.60 -5.84 -6.45
CA TYR A 342 8.48 -5.16 -5.78
C TYR A 342 8.07 -3.85 -6.46
N GLY A 343 8.97 -3.23 -7.22
CA GLY A 343 8.74 -2.05 -8.03
C GLY A 343 8.04 -2.31 -9.36
N ILE A 344 7.86 -3.58 -9.77
CA ILE A 344 7.19 -3.97 -11.02
C ILE A 344 6.06 -5.00 -10.81
N CYS A 345 6.07 -5.75 -9.71
CA CYS A 345 5.05 -6.74 -9.38
C CYS A 345 3.69 -6.07 -9.08
N LYS A 346 2.71 -6.24 -10.00
CA LYS A 346 1.38 -5.62 -9.87
C LYS A 346 0.62 -6.10 -8.62
N PRO A 347 0.47 -7.42 -8.33
CA PRO A 347 -0.23 -7.87 -7.12
C PRO A 347 0.35 -7.28 -5.84
N TRP A 348 1.68 -7.24 -5.72
CA TRP A 348 2.36 -6.62 -4.59
C TRP A 348 2.01 -5.13 -4.46
N LYS A 349 2.11 -4.36 -5.56
CA LYS A 349 1.75 -2.94 -5.56
C LYS A 349 0.31 -2.69 -5.14
N GLU A 350 -0.61 -3.59 -5.48
CA GLU A 350 -2.02 -3.47 -5.12
C GLU A 350 -2.26 -3.79 -3.64
N ILE A 351 -1.61 -4.80 -3.07
CA ILE A 351 -1.65 -5.06 -1.61
C ILE A 351 -1.08 -3.85 -0.85
N MET A 352 0.05 -3.29 -1.33
CA MET A 352 0.67 -2.11 -0.70
C MET A 352 -0.16 -0.83 -0.86
N LYS A 353 -1.15 -0.78 -1.75
CA LYS A 353 -2.11 0.33 -1.87
C LYS A 353 -3.32 0.17 -0.94
N ASP A 354 -3.56 -1.03 -0.42
CA ASP A 354 -4.68 -1.30 0.48
C ASP A 354 -4.47 -0.54 1.81
N PRO A 355 -5.43 0.31 2.23
CA PRO A 355 -5.33 1.01 3.52
C PRO A 355 -5.17 0.08 4.72
N SER A 356 -5.66 -1.16 4.64
CA SER A 356 -5.51 -2.16 5.71
C SER A 356 -4.06 -2.55 5.99
N THR A 357 -3.18 -2.43 4.99
CA THR A 357 -1.73 -2.65 5.16
C THR A 357 -1.11 -1.64 6.13
N ASN A 358 -1.70 -0.44 6.24
CA ASN A 358 -1.32 0.60 7.20
C ASN A 358 -2.23 0.66 8.44
N ALA A 359 -3.18 -0.27 8.62
CA ALA A 359 -4.15 -0.18 9.71
C ALA A 359 -3.49 -0.15 11.10
N GLU A 360 -2.50 -1.01 11.35
CA GLU A 360 -1.79 -1.05 12.63
C GLU A 360 -0.89 0.19 12.81
N VAL A 361 -0.27 0.69 11.74
CA VAL A 361 0.54 1.93 11.79
C VAL A 361 -0.35 3.12 12.13
N ASN A 362 -1.46 3.28 11.43
CA ASN A 362 -2.42 4.35 11.65
C ASN A 362 -3.01 4.28 13.07
N ALA A 363 -3.37 3.08 13.54
CA ALA A 363 -3.85 2.89 14.90
C ALA A 363 -2.80 3.27 15.95
N PHE A 364 -1.52 2.97 15.70
CA PHE A 364 -0.41 3.33 16.59
C PHE A 364 -0.16 4.85 16.60
N LEU A 365 -0.16 5.50 15.44
CA LEU A 365 0.00 6.96 15.31
C LEU A 365 -1.11 7.74 16.03
N THR A 366 -2.34 7.22 16.04
CA THR A 366 -3.46 7.79 16.81
C THR A 366 -3.57 7.24 18.23
N GLY A 367 -2.65 6.37 18.63
CA GLY A 367 -2.66 5.66 19.90
C GLY A 367 -2.17 6.50 21.08
N PRO A 368 -2.40 6.01 22.32
CA PRO A 368 -1.97 6.70 23.52
C PRO A 368 -0.45 6.80 23.63
N GLU A 369 0.31 5.82 23.16
CA GLU A 369 1.77 5.82 23.20
C GLU A 369 2.34 6.97 22.37
N TYR A 370 1.85 7.15 21.14
CA TYR A 370 2.35 8.18 20.23
C TYR A 370 1.88 9.58 20.65
N THR A 371 0.63 9.71 21.10
CA THR A 371 0.11 10.97 21.66
C THR A 371 0.92 11.40 22.89
N LYS A 372 1.23 10.45 23.77
CA LYS A 372 2.09 10.66 24.94
C LYS A 372 3.50 11.10 24.53
N ALA A 373 4.07 10.50 23.47
CA ALA A 373 5.37 10.90 22.96
C ALA A 373 5.40 12.37 22.48
N ILE A 374 4.37 12.82 21.74
CA ILE A 374 4.25 14.23 21.32
C ILE A 374 4.16 15.16 22.52
N HIS A 375 3.33 14.79 23.51
CA HIS A 375 3.19 15.56 24.74
C HIS A 375 4.51 15.67 25.52
N GLU A 376 5.19 14.55 25.74
CA GLU A 376 6.46 14.50 26.47
C GLU A 376 7.56 15.33 25.78
N VAL A 377 7.66 15.26 24.45
CA VAL A 377 8.61 16.07 23.69
C VAL A 377 8.28 17.56 23.83
N SER A 378 7.01 17.94 23.70
CA SER A 378 6.57 19.34 23.77
C SER A 378 6.85 19.94 25.15
N GLN A 379 6.54 19.20 26.21
CA GLN A 379 6.83 19.59 27.59
C GLN A 379 8.35 19.66 27.87
N ARG A 380 9.13 18.68 27.37
CA ARG A 380 10.60 18.68 27.51
C ARG A 380 11.23 19.92 26.88
N LEU A 381 10.68 20.38 25.76
CA LEU A 381 11.11 21.58 25.02
C LEU A 381 10.52 22.91 25.56
N GLY A 382 9.65 22.84 26.57
CA GLY A 382 9.12 24.01 27.28
C GLY A 382 7.96 24.72 26.60
N PHE A 383 7.24 24.05 25.71
CA PHE A 383 5.99 24.55 25.12
C PHE A 383 4.81 24.31 26.08
N GLU A 384 3.86 25.25 26.09
CA GLU A 384 2.64 25.13 26.92
C GLU A 384 1.65 24.13 26.30
N ASP A 385 1.47 24.22 24.99
CA ASP A 385 0.64 23.31 24.19
C ASP A 385 1.50 22.26 23.46
N ASP A 386 0.86 21.16 23.08
CA ASP A 386 1.50 20.12 22.29
C ASP A 386 1.87 20.66 20.90
N LEU A 387 3.12 20.41 20.49
CA LEU A 387 3.62 20.76 19.17
C LEU A 387 2.86 19.97 18.09
N PRO A 388 2.59 20.57 16.93
CA PRO A 388 2.11 19.84 15.77
C PRO A 388 2.99 18.63 15.45
N PHE A 389 2.36 17.50 15.15
CA PHE A 389 3.03 16.24 14.82
C PHE A 389 4.13 16.42 13.75
N ASP A 390 3.89 17.23 12.72
CA ASP A 390 4.86 17.50 11.64
C ASP A 390 6.18 18.12 12.16
N LEU A 391 6.11 19.00 13.16
CA LEU A 391 7.30 19.61 13.76
C LEU A 391 8.09 18.59 14.57
N VAL A 392 7.40 17.76 15.37
CA VAL A 392 8.06 16.70 16.15
C VAL A 392 8.70 15.66 15.23
N LEU A 393 8.01 15.27 14.16
CA LEU A 393 8.55 14.37 13.16
C LEU A 393 9.75 14.97 12.42
N THR A 394 9.73 16.28 12.13
CA THR A 394 10.86 16.99 11.51
C THR A 394 12.07 17.03 12.45
N MET A 395 11.88 17.28 13.75
CA MET A 395 12.96 17.17 14.75
C MET A 395 13.53 15.75 14.84
N HIS A 396 12.67 14.74 14.93
CA HIS A 396 13.10 13.34 15.00
C HIS A 396 13.87 12.93 13.75
N THR A 397 13.35 13.29 12.57
CA THR A 397 14.02 13.01 11.29
C THR A 397 15.38 13.70 11.24
N THR A 398 15.49 14.94 11.71
CA THR A 398 16.77 15.68 11.76
C THR A 398 17.78 15.01 12.68
N CYS A 399 17.37 14.69 13.91
CA CYS A 399 18.18 13.94 14.88
C CYS A 399 18.79 12.69 14.24
N VAL A 400 17.95 11.85 13.64
CA VAL A 400 18.35 10.55 13.09
C VAL A 400 19.28 10.71 11.89
N PHE A 401 18.97 11.62 10.97
CA PHE A 401 19.79 11.82 9.78
C PHE A 401 21.14 12.49 10.09
N GLU A 402 21.17 13.50 10.96
CA GLU A 402 22.43 14.12 11.37
C GLU A 402 23.34 13.14 12.10
N LYS A 403 22.77 12.28 12.95
CA LYS A 403 23.52 11.20 13.60
C LYS A 403 24.06 10.19 12.59
N ALA A 404 23.29 9.88 11.55
CA ALA A 404 23.75 9.01 10.48
C ALA A 404 24.83 9.65 9.62
N TRP A 405 24.78 10.96 9.36
CA TRP A 405 25.79 11.68 8.59
C TRP A 405 27.10 11.88 9.35
N ASN A 406 27.05 11.95 10.68
CA ASN A 406 28.21 12.18 11.53
C ASN A 406 28.18 11.24 12.74
N ILE A 407 28.74 10.04 12.58
CA ILE A 407 28.67 8.98 13.60
C ILE A 407 29.30 9.44 14.93
N ASP A 408 30.39 10.20 14.87
CA ASP A 408 31.13 10.66 16.07
C ASP A 408 30.54 11.92 16.72
N LYS A 409 29.47 12.50 16.15
CA LYS A 409 28.83 13.70 16.69
C LYS A 409 27.41 13.40 17.15
N LEU A 410 27.03 13.99 18.27
CA LEU A 410 25.63 14.00 18.71
C LEU A 410 24.90 15.11 17.96
N SER A 411 23.66 14.82 17.52
CA SER A 411 22.79 15.87 17.00
C SER A 411 22.06 16.54 18.18
N PRO A 412 22.10 17.87 18.30
CA PRO A 412 21.39 18.57 19.37
C PRO A 412 19.87 18.39 19.28
N TRP A 413 19.34 18.08 18.09
CA TRP A 413 17.92 17.77 17.91
C TRP A 413 17.51 16.45 18.57
N CYS A 414 18.44 15.55 18.85
CA CYS A 414 18.15 14.31 19.57
C CYS A 414 17.84 14.54 21.06
N ALA A 415 18.31 15.66 21.65
CA ALA A 415 18.05 15.99 23.05
C ALA A 415 16.55 16.19 23.38
N ALA A 416 15.74 16.45 22.35
CA ALA A 416 14.29 16.55 22.45
C ALA A 416 13.61 15.24 22.85
N PHE A 417 14.27 14.09 22.65
CA PHE A 417 13.68 12.77 22.80
C PHE A 417 14.37 11.98 23.94
N THR A 418 13.56 11.31 24.77
CA THR A 418 14.05 10.32 25.72
C THR A 418 14.22 8.96 25.03
N GLU A 419 14.90 8.01 25.68
CA GLU A 419 15.01 6.63 25.17
C GLU A 419 13.63 6.01 24.90
N ASP A 420 12.69 6.14 25.84
CA ASP A 420 11.35 5.57 25.70
C ASP A 420 10.59 6.18 24.52
N VAL A 421 10.73 7.50 24.30
CA VAL A 421 10.15 8.16 23.13
C VAL A 421 10.80 7.67 21.84
N LEU A 422 12.13 7.54 21.77
CA LEU A 422 12.82 7.02 20.59
C LEU A 422 12.42 5.57 20.27
N LYS A 423 12.16 4.74 21.28
CA LYS A 423 11.62 3.38 21.09
C LYS A 423 10.22 3.39 20.46
N ILE A 424 9.38 4.37 20.76
CA ILE A 424 8.05 4.54 20.12
C ILE A 424 8.22 4.84 18.63
N PHE A 425 9.10 5.78 18.25
CA PHE A 425 9.38 6.09 16.85
C PHE A 425 10.01 4.90 16.11
N GLU A 426 10.94 4.17 16.74
CA GLU A 426 11.51 2.95 16.15
C GLU A 426 10.43 1.88 15.92
N TYR A 427 9.53 1.69 16.91
CA TYR A 427 8.47 0.70 16.81
C TYR A 427 7.44 1.03 15.73
N GLU A 428 7.10 2.30 15.54
CA GLU A 428 6.24 2.75 14.45
C GLU A 428 6.80 2.35 13.08
N GLU A 429 8.08 2.64 12.82
CA GLU A 429 8.71 2.29 11.55
C GLU A 429 8.87 0.76 11.40
N ASP A 430 9.16 0.04 12.50
CA ASP A 430 9.19 -1.42 12.52
C ASP A 430 7.83 -2.03 12.22
N LEU A 431 6.74 -1.46 12.75
CA LEU A 431 5.36 -1.87 12.50
C LEU A 431 5.01 -1.66 11.02
N HIS A 432 5.37 -0.51 10.45
CA HIS A 432 5.22 -0.26 9.01
C HIS A 432 5.94 -1.34 8.21
N TYR A 433 7.23 -1.57 8.45
CA TYR A 433 7.98 -2.57 7.68
C TYR A 433 7.57 -4.02 7.97
N TYR A 434 7.02 -4.31 9.15
CA TYR A 434 6.43 -5.62 9.45
C TYR A 434 5.28 -5.95 8.50
N TYR A 435 4.43 -4.96 8.22
CA TYR A 435 3.30 -5.10 7.28
C TYR A 435 3.61 -4.68 5.84
N HIS A 436 4.81 -4.20 5.53
CA HIS A 436 5.19 -3.82 4.15
C HIS A 436 6.35 -4.63 3.57
N ALA A 437 7.10 -5.38 4.37
CA ALA A 437 8.25 -6.14 3.87
C ALA A 437 8.55 -7.43 4.67
N SER A 438 7.72 -7.75 5.68
CA SER A 438 7.93 -8.86 6.61
C SER A 438 6.81 -9.91 6.61
N HIS A 439 6.87 -10.77 7.63
CA HIS A 439 5.95 -11.85 8.01
C HIS A 439 4.52 -11.38 8.28
N GLY A 440 4.29 -10.08 8.47
CA GLY A 440 2.94 -9.48 8.53
C GLY A 440 2.19 -9.54 7.20
N GLN A 441 2.91 -9.74 6.08
CA GLN A 441 2.32 -9.94 4.75
C GLN A 441 2.77 -11.24 4.11
N SER A 442 1.79 -12.08 3.76
CA SER A 442 2.04 -13.40 3.18
C SER A 442 2.77 -13.37 1.84
N MET A 443 2.66 -12.27 1.09
CA MET A 443 3.32 -12.09 -0.21
C MET A 443 4.81 -11.71 -0.08
N SER A 444 5.25 -11.17 1.07
CA SER A 444 6.63 -10.68 1.27
C SER A 444 7.68 -11.75 0.96
N ALA A 445 7.48 -12.96 1.49
CA ALA A 445 8.36 -14.10 1.28
C ALA A 445 8.45 -14.55 -0.19
N LYS A 446 7.41 -14.30 -1.00
CA LYS A 446 7.41 -14.63 -2.43
C LYS A 446 8.17 -13.59 -3.23
N ILE A 447 7.98 -12.31 -2.92
CA ILE A 447 8.68 -11.21 -3.58
C ILE A 447 10.19 -11.23 -3.28
N GLY A 448 10.58 -11.58 -2.05
CA GLY A 448 11.98 -11.74 -1.66
C GLY A 448 12.69 -12.98 -2.22
N CYS A 449 11.96 -13.88 -2.88
CA CYS A 449 12.45 -15.19 -3.31
C CYS A 449 13.50 -15.08 -4.43
N ALA A 450 13.38 -14.08 -5.32
CA ALA A 450 14.23 -13.98 -6.50
C ALA A 450 15.74 -13.89 -6.19
N PRO A 451 16.22 -13.02 -5.26
CA PRO A 451 17.63 -13.04 -4.85
C PRO A 451 18.06 -14.33 -4.16
N LEU A 452 17.17 -14.99 -3.42
CA LEU A 452 17.45 -16.29 -2.80
C LEU A 452 17.67 -17.37 -3.88
N GLN A 453 16.82 -17.40 -4.91
CA GLN A 453 16.98 -18.30 -6.04
C GLN A 453 18.27 -18.02 -6.83
N ASP A 454 18.64 -16.76 -7.01
CA ASP A 454 19.88 -16.36 -7.67
C ASP A 454 21.11 -16.90 -6.92
N MET A 455 21.16 -16.71 -5.59
CA MET A 455 22.22 -17.26 -4.74
C MET A 455 22.35 -18.78 -4.90
N PHE A 456 21.24 -19.51 -4.82
CA PHE A 456 21.24 -20.97 -4.97
C PHE A 456 21.71 -21.39 -6.36
N LYS A 457 21.19 -20.77 -7.43
CA LYS A 457 21.61 -21.03 -8.81
C LYS A 457 23.12 -20.84 -9.01
N HIS A 458 23.72 -19.87 -8.32
CA HIS A 458 25.16 -19.64 -8.40
C HIS A 458 25.97 -20.67 -7.61
N PHE A 459 25.54 -21.03 -6.40
CA PHE A 459 26.23 -22.02 -5.56
C PHE A 459 26.09 -23.46 -6.08
N THR A 460 24.93 -23.87 -6.61
CA THR A 460 24.74 -25.19 -7.22
C THR A 460 25.68 -25.41 -8.41
N LYS A 461 26.02 -24.37 -9.16
CA LYS A 461 27.00 -24.46 -10.26
C LYS A 461 28.42 -24.77 -9.78
N LEU A 462 28.74 -24.51 -8.51
CA LEU A 462 30.03 -24.82 -7.90
C LEU A 462 30.14 -26.29 -7.48
N GLU A 463 29.03 -27.04 -7.48
CA GLU A 463 29.02 -28.48 -7.18
C GLU A 463 29.50 -29.33 -8.38
N GLY A 464 29.45 -28.79 -9.61
CA GLY A 464 29.82 -29.50 -10.85
C GLY A 464 31.28 -29.30 -11.30
N THR A 465 31.67 -29.97 -12.39
CA THR A 465 33.02 -29.86 -13.01
C THR A 465 33.21 -28.59 -13.85
N THR A 466 32.15 -27.81 -14.05
CA THR A 466 32.19 -26.55 -14.80
C THR A 466 32.94 -25.50 -13.98
N LYS A 467 34.12 -25.06 -14.45
CA LYS A 467 34.81 -23.90 -13.87
C LYS A 467 33.92 -22.67 -13.98
N ASN A 468 33.18 -22.35 -12.91
CA ASN A 468 32.54 -21.05 -12.78
C ASN A 468 33.64 -20.03 -12.46
N ASN A 469 33.87 -19.08 -13.35
CA ASN A 469 35.00 -18.14 -13.24
C ASN A 469 34.75 -16.99 -12.25
N LEU A 470 33.63 -16.99 -11.51
CA LEU A 470 33.28 -15.90 -10.59
C LEU A 470 33.66 -16.25 -9.13
N GLU A 471 34.46 -15.39 -8.52
CA GLU A 471 34.87 -15.47 -7.11
C GLU A 471 33.97 -14.61 -6.20
N GLY A 472 33.28 -13.60 -6.76
CA GLY A 472 32.34 -12.78 -6.00
C GLY A 472 31.22 -12.16 -6.82
N ILE A 473 30.04 -12.08 -6.22
CA ILE A 473 28.81 -11.52 -6.80
C ILE A 473 28.23 -10.55 -5.77
N PHE A 474 28.11 -9.28 -6.15
CA PHE A 474 27.74 -8.20 -5.24
C PHE A 474 26.60 -7.37 -5.82
N TYR A 475 25.48 -7.34 -5.11
CA TYR A 475 24.27 -6.64 -5.50
C TYR A 475 23.97 -5.45 -4.60
N PHE A 476 23.51 -4.33 -5.18
CA PHE A 476 23.23 -3.08 -4.46
C PHE A 476 21.80 -2.57 -4.70
N THR A 477 20.99 -2.53 -3.64
CA THR A 477 19.55 -2.28 -3.66
C THR A 477 19.08 -1.36 -2.50
N HIS A 478 17.79 -1.38 -2.16
CA HIS A 478 17.13 -0.60 -1.12
C HIS A 478 16.74 -1.46 0.09
N SER A 479 16.37 -0.82 1.20
CA SER A 479 15.97 -1.52 2.44
C SER A 479 14.88 -2.55 2.22
N SER A 480 13.84 -2.20 1.45
CA SER A 480 12.71 -3.09 1.18
C SER A 480 13.15 -4.43 0.59
N MET A 481 14.11 -4.44 -0.35
CA MET A 481 14.55 -5.70 -0.96
C MET A 481 15.31 -6.58 0.02
N VAL A 482 16.18 -6.00 0.86
CA VAL A 482 16.92 -6.74 1.90
C VAL A 482 15.94 -7.36 2.90
N GLN A 483 14.93 -6.60 3.34
CA GLN A 483 13.92 -7.10 4.27
C GLN A 483 13.05 -8.20 3.66
N LEU A 484 12.59 -8.03 2.42
CA LEU A 484 11.84 -9.06 1.69
C LEU A 484 12.64 -10.35 1.54
N PHE A 485 13.93 -10.23 1.19
CA PHE A 485 14.85 -11.36 1.09
C PHE A 485 15.02 -12.10 2.42
N LEU A 486 15.22 -11.37 3.53
CA LEU A 486 15.30 -11.97 4.88
C LEU A 486 13.98 -12.67 5.27
N THR A 487 12.84 -12.12 4.87
CA THR A 487 11.52 -12.72 5.08
C THR A 487 11.37 -14.04 4.32
N SER A 488 11.85 -14.13 3.08
CA SER A 488 11.89 -15.38 2.30
C SER A 488 12.71 -16.48 2.99
N MET A 489 13.77 -16.09 3.70
CA MET A 489 14.59 -17.01 4.49
C MET A 489 13.97 -17.39 5.85
N GLY A 490 12.87 -16.74 6.26
CA GLY A 490 12.22 -16.95 7.56
C GLY A 490 12.91 -16.23 8.72
N ILE A 491 13.79 -15.27 8.45
CA ILE A 491 14.60 -14.59 9.47
C ILE A 491 13.76 -13.59 10.26
N ALA A 492 14.06 -13.47 11.56
CA ALA A 492 13.41 -12.52 12.46
C ALA A 492 11.88 -12.63 12.54
N LYS A 493 11.35 -13.85 12.41
CA LYS A 493 9.92 -14.13 12.58
C LYS A 493 9.53 -14.17 14.06
N ASP A 494 8.68 -13.23 14.46
CA ASP A 494 8.09 -13.18 15.79
C ASP A 494 7.05 -14.29 16.01
N SER A 495 6.94 -14.77 17.25
CA SER A 495 5.86 -15.69 17.66
C SER A 495 4.52 -14.98 17.78
N THR A 496 4.55 -13.68 18.11
CA THR A 496 3.38 -12.81 18.22
C THR A 496 3.54 -11.69 17.19
N PRO A 497 2.54 -11.44 16.31
CA PRO A 497 2.61 -10.32 15.37
C PRO A 497 2.76 -8.97 16.06
N LEU A 498 3.56 -8.07 15.49
CA LEU A 498 3.63 -6.68 15.93
C LEU A 498 2.29 -6.00 15.63
N LYS A 499 1.78 -5.24 16.60
CA LYS A 499 0.50 -4.50 16.53
C LYS A 499 0.64 -3.14 17.21
N ALA A 500 -0.29 -2.23 16.94
CA ALA A 500 -0.40 -0.97 17.67
C ALA A 500 -0.56 -1.20 19.18
N SER A 501 -1.38 -2.20 19.55
CA SER A 501 -1.79 -2.46 20.93
C SER A 501 -0.78 -3.21 21.80
N ASN A 502 0.35 -3.66 21.25
CA ASN A 502 1.32 -4.48 22.00
C ASN A 502 2.73 -3.90 22.04
N PHE A 503 2.88 -2.58 21.84
CA PHE A 503 4.15 -1.89 21.99
C PHE A 503 4.86 -2.23 23.30
N GLU A 504 4.18 -2.13 24.45
CA GLU A 504 4.80 -2.35 25.76
C GLU A 504 5.41 -3.74 25.95
N THR A 505 4.81 -4.77 25.34
CA THR A 505 5.34 -6.13 25.41
C THR A 505 6.39 -6.41 24.33
N MET A 506 6.40 -5.64 23.24
CA MET A 506 7.26 -5.85 22.07
C MET A 506 8.45 -4.88 21.96
N LYS A 507 8.48 -3.82 22.78
CA LYS A 507 9.48 -2.74 22.71
C LYS A 507 10.92 -3.22 22.90
N ASP A 508 11.13 -4.28 23.67
CA ASP A 508 12.47 -4.86 23.91
C ASP A 508 12.62 -6.32 23.42
N THR A 509 11.52 -7.03 23.14
CA THR A 509 11.56 -8.48 22.85
C THR A 509 11.29 -8.84 21.39
N ARG A 510 10.83 -7.91 20.55
CA ARG A 510 10.53 -8.20 19.15
C ARG A 510 11.79 -8.63 18.39
N LYS A 511 11.65 -9.65 17.56
CA LYS A 511 12.69 -10.12 16.65
C LYS A 511 12.73 -9.27 15.38
N TRP A 512 11.56 -8.88 14.86
CA TRP A 512 11.48 -7.96 13.73
C TRP A 512 11.81 -6.53 14.16
N ARG A 513 13.11 -6.22 14.16
CA ARG A 513 13.65 -4.92 14.53
C ARG A 513 14.58 -4.41 13.45
N THR A 514 14.09 -3.50 12.62
CA THR A 514 14.74 -3.12 11.35
C THR A 514 16.08 -2.43 11.53
N THR A 515 16.33 -1.83 12.69
CA THR A 515 17.66 -1.35 13.14
C THR A 515 18.76 -2.39 12.95
N PHE A 516 18.50 -3.67 13.25
CA PHE A 516 19.51 -4.73 13.15
C PHE A 516 19.41 -5.54 11.86
N LEU A 517 18.30 -5.42 11.13
CA LEU A 517 18.04 -6.18 9.90
C LEU A 517 18.42 -5.39 8.65
N ALA A 518 18.03 -4.13 8.58
CA ALA A 518 18.21 -3.28 7.42
C ALA A 518 18.57 -1.82 7.80
N PRO A 519 19.63 -1.55 8.60
CA PRO A 519 20.20 -0.21 8.78
C PRO A 519 20.80 0.34 7.47
N PHE A 520 21.31 1.58 7.46
CA PHE A 520 22.09 2.04 6.29
C PHE A 520 23.25 1.08 6.01
N ALA A 521 23.64 0.92 4.73
CA ALA A 521 24.67 -0.02 4.29
C ALA A 521 24.47 -1.49 4.74
N ALA A 522 23.25 -1.86 5.14
CA ALA A 522 22.94 -3.25 5.51
C ALA A 522 23.38 -4.22 4.42
N ASN A 523 24.04 -5.30 4.82
CA ASN A 523 24.59 -6.27 3.89
C ASN A 523 24.34 -7.68 4.41
N PHE A 524 23.76 -8.50 3.54
CA PHE A 524 23.77 -9.93 3.71
C PHE A 524 24.87 -10.51 2.83
N ALA A 525 25.68 -11.41 3.38
CA ALA A 525 26.68 -12.15 2.62
C ALA A 525 26.59 -13.66 2.91
N ALA A 526 26.65 -14.45 1.84
CA ALA A 526 26.80 -15.89 1.89
C ALA A 526 28.12 -16.28 1.26
N VAL A 527 28.90 -17.11 1.95
CA VAL A 527 30.19 -17.60 1.45
C VAL A 527 30.12 -19.10 1.30
N PHE A 528 30.32 -19.59 0.08
CA PHE A 528 30.31 -21.01 -0.24
C PHE A 528 31.69 -21.62 -0.01
N TYR A 529 31.73 -22.77 0.67
CA TYR A 529 32.93 -23.53 0.99
C TYR A 529 32.84 -24.93 0.39
N SER A 530 33.89 -25.30 -0.34
CA SER A 530 34.11 -26.69 -0.74
C SER A 530 34.90 -27.42 0.34
N CYS A 531 34.38 -28.52 0.83
CA CYS A 531 34.96 -29.29 1.92
C CYS A 531 35.24 -30.73 1.50
N GLU A 532 36.15 -31.42 2.20
CA GLU A 532 36.44 -32.84 1.94
C GLU A 532 35.23 -33.76 2.17
N SER A 533 34.32 -33.37 3.08
CA SER A 533 33.10 -34.13 3.39
C SER A 533 31.89 -33.64 2.59
N SER A 534 31.27 -32.56 3.04
CA SER A 534 30.08 -31.93 2.46
C SER A 534 30.30 -30.43 2.35
N ASN A 535 29.86 -29.85 1.23
CA ASN A 535 29.97 -28.41 1.01
C ASN A 535 29.19 -27.65 2.09
N LYS A 536 29.69 -26.47 2.45
CA LYS A 536 29.12 -25.63 3.51
C LYS A 536 28.89 -24.21 3.02
N VAL A 537 27.94 -23.53 3.64
CA VAL A 537 27.71 -22.10 3.42
C VAL A 537 27.77 -21.38 4.75
N ARG A 538 28.52 -20.28 4.80
CA ARG A 538 28.54 -19.38 5.95
C ARG A 538 27.77 -18.11 5.65
N LEU A 539 26.81 -17.77 6.50
CA LEU A 539 25.90 -16.65 6.34
C LEU A 539 26.25 -15.52 7.31
N PHE A 540 26.20 -14.30 6.81
CA PHE A 540 26.43 -13.08 7.57
C PHE A 540 25.33 -12.07 7.28
N LEU A 541 24.88 -11.37 8.33
CA LEU A 541 24.03 -10.19 8.23
C LEU A 541 24.70 -9.06 9.00
N ASN A 542 25.00 -7.96 8.30
CA ASN A 542 25.67 -6.79 8.85
C ASN A 542 26.99 -7.15 9.56
N GLU A 543 27.81 -7.96 8.89
CA GLU A 543 29.11 -8.48 9.39
C GLU A 543 29.02 -9.34 10.66
N LYS A 544 27.83 -9.82 11.03
CA LYS A 544 27.62 -10.77 12.13
C LYS A 544 27.20 -12.12 11.56
N PRO A 545 27.66 -13.26 12.12
CA PRO A 545 27.12 -14.55 11.75
C PRO A 545 25.60 -14.57 11.86
N LEU A 546 24.91 -14.97 10.80
CA LEU A 546 23.46 -15.00 10.79
C LEU A 546 22.97 -16.26 11.50
N GLU A 547 22.15 -16.08 12.53
CA GLU A 547 21.51 -17.19 13.22
C GLU A 547 20.41 -17.79 12.35
N VAL A 548 20.62 -19.04 11.94
CA VAL A 548 19.64 -19.86 11.23
C VAL A 548 19.53 -21.17 12.00
N GLU A 549 18.31 -21.57 12.35
CA GLU A 549 18.07 -22.84 13.02
C GLU A 549 18.70 -24.00 12.23
N GLY A 550 19.48 -24.83 12.90
CA GLY A 550 20.24 -25.93 12.29
C GLY A 550 21.66 -25.54 11.83
N CYS A 551 22.01 -24.25 11.88
CA CYS A 551 23.34 -23.74 11.55
C CYS A 551 24.05 -23.26 12.80
N LYS A 552 25.34 -23.58 12.93
CA LYS A 552 26.17 -23.17 14.07
C LYS A 552 27.07 -22.00 13.65
N ASP A 553 27.00 -20.88 14.37
CA ASP A 553 27.79 -19.67 14.09
C ASP A 553 27.71 -19.21 12.63
N GLY A 554 26.49 -19.30 12.06
CA GLY A 554 26.19 -18.98 10.66
C GLY A 554 26.66 -20.01 9.64
N VAL A 555 27.32 -21.09 10.05
CA VAL A 555 27.78 -22.17 9.17
C VAL A 555 26.70 -23.24 9.05
N CYS A 556 26.28 -23.49 7.81
CA CYS A 556 25.26 -24.45 7.45
C CYS A 556 25.85 -25.50 6.49
N ASP A 557 25.38 -26.74 6.60
CA ASP A 557 25.59 -27.74 5.55
C ASP A 557 24.80 -27.33 4.29
N TRP A 558 25.40 -27.45 3.11
CA TRP A 558 24.76 -27.02 1.87
C TRP A 558 23.54 -27.87 1.52
N GLU A 559 23.59 -29.18 1.73
CA GLU A 559 22.43 -30.07 1.54
C GLU A 559 21.32 -29.75 2.54
N TYR A 560 21.67 -29.38 3.76
CA TYR A 560 20.70 -28.89 4.73
C TYR A 560 19.99 -27.63 4.25
N LEU A 561 20.72 -26.65 3.69
CA LEU A 561 20.12 -25.42 3.15
C LEU A 561 19.22 -25.69 1.94
N LYS A 562 19.65 -26.57 1.03
CA LYS A 562 18.80 -27.07 -0.06
C LYS A 562 17.52 -27.70 0.50
N LYS A 563 17.61 -28.57 1.49
CA LYS A 563 16.41 -29.13 2.13
C LYS A 563 15.56 -28.11 2.88
N LYS A 564 16.15 -27.10 3.52
CA LYS A 564 15.43 -26.10 4.34
C LYS A 564 14.71 -25.06 3.47
N TRP A 565 15.33 -24.64 2.38
CA TRP A 565 14.84 -23.53 1.55
C TRP A 565 14.44 -23.95 0.12
N GLU A 566 14.97 -25.05 -0.44
CA GLU A 566 14.72 -25.56 -1.80
C GLU A 566 13.62 -26.66 -1.88
N THR A 567 12.77 -26.81 -0.86
CA THR A 567 11.63 -27.78 -0.85
C THR A 567 10.62 -27.56 -1.99
N PRO A 568 9.74 -28.55 -2.30
CA PRO A 568 8.85 -28.50 -3.47
C PRO A 568 8.00 -27.23 -3.47
N GLY A 569 8.32 -26.29 -4.36
CA GLY A 569 7.80 -24.92 -4.33
C GLY A 569 8.85 -23.81 -4.44
N PHE A 570 10.15 -24.13 -4.52
CA PHE A 570 11.24 -23.19 -4.85
C PHE A 570 11.21 -22.69 -6.31
N ASP A 571 10.01 -22.59 -6.87
CA ASP A 571 9.76 -21.83 -8.09
C ASP A 571 9.45 -20.38 -7.68
N CYS A 572 10.49 -19.55 -7.66
CA CYS A 572 10.33 -18.11 -7.46
C CYS A 572 9.74 -17.39 -8.69
N ASN A 573 9.22 -18.12 -9.70
CA ASN A 573 8.43 -17.52 -10.77
C ASN A 573 7.19 -16.86 -10.18
N THR A 574 7.22 -15.53 -10.14
CA THR A 574 6.04 -14.72 -9.82
C THR A 574 4.97 -14.74 -10.90
N ASP A 575 5.23 -15.42 -12.03
CA ASP A 575 4.26 -15.64 -13.12
C ASP A 575 3.02 -16.42 -12.64
N PHE A 576 3.15 -17.26 -11.61
CA PHE A 576 2.07 -18.11 -11.10
C PHE A 576 1.12 -17.40 -10.09
N TYR A 577 1.49 -16.22 -9.57
CA TYR A 577 0.67 -15.45 -8.60
C TYR A 577 -0.07 -14.25 -9.22
N ILE A 578 -0.14 -14.23 -10.55
CA ILE A 578 -0.99 -13.34 -11.35
C ILE A 578 -2.46 -13.84 -11.37
N THR A 579 -2.72 -15.03 -10.84
CA THR A 579 -4.02 -15.72 -10.92
C THR A 579 -4.41 -16.37 -9.58
N MET A 580 -5.65 -16.09 -9.13
CA MET A 580 -6.44 -16.70 -8.03
C MET A 580 -6.44 -16.08 -6.61
N ASN A 581 -7.67 -15.66 -6.23
CA ASN A 581 -8.20 -15.30 -4.90
C ASN A 581 -8.92 -16.50 -4.24
N PHE A 582 -9.01 -16.57 -2.90
CA PHE A 582 -10.15 -17.22 -2.20
C PHE A 582 -10.44 -16.70 -0.78
N LYS A 583 -11.72 -16.86 -0.40
CA LYS A 583 -12.61 -16.26 0.62
C LYS A 583 -12.47 -16.75 2.08
N MET A 584 -13.01 -15.95 3.03
CA MET A 584 -13.92 -16.28 4.18
C MET A 584 -13.61 -15.43 5.44
N ASN A 585 -14.51 -15.08 6.37
CA ASN A 585 -15.98 -15.14 6.46
C ASN A 585 -16.42 -14.08 7.50
N ALA A 586 -17.51 -13.38 7.18
CA ALA A 586 -18.09 -12.30 7.96
C ALA A 586 -19.13 -12.85 8.95
N SER A 587 -18.82 -12.92 10.24
CA SER A 587 -19.83 -13.26 11.25
C SER A 587 -19.63 -12.58 12.61
N VAL A 588 -18.56 -11.81 12.81
CA VAL A 588 -18.22 -11.22 14.13
C VAL A 588 -18.36 -9.69 14.17
N LEU A 589 -18.50 -9.03 13.02
CA LEU A 589 -18.44 -7.56 12.91
C LEU A 589 -19.73 -6.82 13.39
N PHE A 590 -20.81 -7.55 13.63
CA PHE A 590 -22.13 -6.92 13.81
C PHE A 590 -22.40 -6.36 15.22
N LEU A 591 -21.57 -6.69 16.22
CA LEU A 591 -21.81 -6.21 17.60
C LEU A 591 -21.00 -4.96 17.99
N VAL A 592 -19.93 -4.62 17.26
CA VAL A 592 -19.00 -3.54 17.63
C VAL A 592 -19.47 -2.15 17.15
N ILE A 593 -20.44 -2.11 16.23
CA ILE A 593 -20.85 -0.90 15.53
C ILE A 593 -21.74 0.03 16.39
N LEU A 594 -22.28 -0.44 17.52
CA LEU A 594 -23.29 0.32 18.26
C LEU A 594 -22.76 1.25 19.37
N LEU A 595 -21.46 1.35 19.62
CA LEU A 595 -20.94 2.16 20.75
C LEU A 595 -20.04 3.36 20.39
N ASN A 596 -19.70 3.59 19.12
CA ASN A 596 -18.76 4.65 18.72
C ASN A 596 -19.41 5.87 18.02
N LEU A 597 -20.57 6.33 18.49
CA LEU A 597 -21.15 7.61 18.07
C LEU A 597 -21.09 8.63 19.20
N ALA A 598 -19.90 9.17 19.50
CA ALA A 598 -19.75 10.50 20.08
C ALA A 598 -18.31 11.04 19.94
N TYR A 599 -18.17 12.02 19.03
CA TYR A 599 -17.19 13.12 19.01
C TYR A 599 -15.68 12.85 18.93
N THR A 600 -15.12 13.12 17.75
CA THR A 600 -13.79 13.76 17.56
C THR A 600 -13.88 14.72 16.37
N ARG A 601 -13.30 15.93 16.49
CA ARG A 601 -13.16 16.93 15.42
C ARG A 601 -11.80 16.72 14.73
N ASP A 602 -11.81 16.60 13.40
CA ASP A 602 -10.65 16.35 12.53
C ASP A 602 -9.75 17.59 12.38
N VAL A 603 -8.46 17.38 12.08
CA VAL A 603 -7.49 18.39 11.64
C VAL A 603 -7.77 18.72 10.15
N ASP A 604 -7.83 20.00 9.79
CA ASP A 604 -8.39 20.47 8.51
C ASP A 604 -7.51 20.13 7.28
N TYR A 605 -8.00 19.20 6.45
CA TYR A 605 -7.47 18.90 5.11
C TYR A 605 -7.82 20.02 4.11
N CYS A 606 -6.84 20.48 3.31
CA CYS A 606 -7.01 21.43 2.21
C CYS A 606 -6.80 20.78 0.84
N PHE A 607 -7.81 20.80 -0.03
CA PHE A 607 -7.71 20.41 -1.43
C PHE A 607 -6.78 21.33 -2.24
N ALA A 608 -6.71 22.62 -1.90
CA ALA A 608 -5.78 23.56 -2.53
C ALA A 608 -4.29 23.18 -2.36
N ASP A 609 -3.95 22.35 -1.37
CA ASP A 609 -2.59 21.89 -1.07
C ASP A 609 -2.34 20.43 -1.50
N GLU A 610 -3.35 19.79 -2.10
CA GLU A 610 -3.27 18.40 -2.56
C GLU A 610 -2.44 18.30 -3.86
N ASN A 611 -1.26 17.69 -3.74
CA ASN A 611 -0.33 17.50 -4.85
C ASN A 611 -0.74 16.37 -5.81
N ASP A 612 -1.62 15.46 -5.39
CA ASP A 612 -2.13 14.34 -6.20
C ASP A 612 -3.66 14.30 -6.19
N PRO A 613 -4.36 15.27 -6.80
CA PRO A 613 -5.82 15.31 -6.78
C PRO A 613 -6.40 14.13 -7.57
N TYR A 614 -7.59 13.69 -7.18
CA TYR A 614 -8.31 12.66 -7.94
C TYR A 614 -8.95 13.26 -9.20
N LEU A 615 -8.49 12.82 -10.38
CA LEU A 615 -8.83 13.44 -11.68
C LEU A 615 -9.74 12.58 -12.58
N TYR A 616 -10.22 11.43 -12.09
CA TYR A 616 -11.02 10.48 -12.88
C TYR A 616 -12.52 10.64 -12.55
N MET A 617 -13.22 11.45 -13.35
CA MET A 617 -14.58 11.96 -13.08
C MET A 617 -15.64 11.45 -14.08
N ALA A 618 -15.59 10.14 -14.36
CA ALA A 618 -16.45 9.43 -15.30
C ALA A 618 -16.43 10.04 -16.71
N SER A 619 -17.58 10.14 -17.40
CA SER A 619 -17.62 10.58 -18.80
C SER A 619 -17.22 12.04 -19.04
N LYS A 620 -17.07 12.82 -17.96
CA LYS A 620 -16.68 14.25 -18.00
C LYS A 620 -15.19 14.43 -17.66
N THR A 621 -14.44 13.34 -17.57
CA THR A 621 -12.98 13.39 -17.39
C THR A 621 -12.33 14.09 -18.59
N ALA A 622 -11.43 15.03 -18.32
CA ALA A 622 -10.67 15.71 -19.37
C ALA A 622 -9.77 14.71 -20.11
N TYR A 623 -9.78 14.76 -21.44
CA TYR A 623 -9.00 13.83 -22.26
C TYR A 623 -7.51 13.87 -21.93
N HIS A 624 -7.00 15.06 -21.58
CA HIS A 624 -5.63 15.32 -21.12
C HIS A 624 -5.10 14.33 -20.07
N PHE A 625 -5.95 13.89 -19.13
CA PHE A 625 -5.51 13.04 -18.01
C PHE A 625 -5.49 11.54 -18.35
N VAL A 626 -6.08 11.14 -19.48
CA VAL A 626 -6.44 9.76 -19.76
C VAL A 626 -6.00 9.27 -21.14
N HIS A 627 -5.67 10.17 -22.06
CA HIS A 627 -5.01 9.77 -23.31
C HIS A 627 -3.65 9.12 -23.02
N ALA A 628 -3.14 8.36 -23.97
CA ALA A 628 -1.96 7.50 -23.79
C ALA A 628 -0.62 8.25 -23.56
N GLY A 629 -0.63 9.59 -23.46
CA GLY A 629 0.56 10.39 -23.23
C GLY A 629 1.67 10.13 -24.27
N LYS A 630 2.78 9.52 -23.85
CA LYS A 630 3.95 9.18 -24.67
C LYS A 630 3.95 7.75 -25.23
N THR A 631 2.96 6.90 -24.92
CA THR A 631 2.89 5.58 -25.57
C THR A 631 2.48 5.77 -27.03
N ARG A 632 3.43 5.56 -27.93
CA ARG A 632 3.22 5.64 -29.37
C ARG A 632 2.30 4.49 -29.81
N PHE A 633 1.57 4.68 -30.92
CA PHE A 633 0.98 3.55 -31.63
C PHE A 633 2.12 2.56 -31.93
N GLN A 634 1.84 1.27 -31.83
CA GLN A 634 2.91 0.27 -31.92
C GLN A 634 3.33 0.13 -33.39
N ASP A 635 4.62 0.32 -33.67
CA ASP A 635 5.19 -0.04 -34.97
C ASP A 635 5.11 -1.56 -35.13
N VAL A 636 4.48 -2.04 -36.20
CA VAL A 636 4.32 -3.46 -36.46
C VAL A 636 5.38 -3.89 -37.48
N PRO A 637 6.41 -4.66 -37.09
CA PRO A 637 7.49 -5.05 -37.99
C PRO A 637 6.97 -5.86 -39.17
N ASN A 638 7.52 -5.60 -40.37
CA ASN A 638 7.17 -6.28 -41.62
C ASN A 638 5.67 -6.15 -41.99
N CYS A 639 4.99 -5.13 -41.47
CA CYS A 639 3.62 -4.80 -41.82
C CYS A 639 3.50 -3.33 -42.19
N HIS A 640 2.61 -3.02 -43.13
CA HIS A 640 2.23 -1.65 -43.46
C HIS A 640 0.74 -1.45 -43.23
N ALA A 641 0.37 -0.31 -42.64
CA ALA A 641 -1.03 0.06 -42.44
C ALA A 641 -1.64 0.51 -43.77
N GLU A 642 -2.83 0.00 -44.09
CA GLU A 642 -3.53 0.21 -45.37
C GLU A 642 -4.79 1.08 -45.20
N GLN A 643 -5.46 0.99 -44.05
CA GLN A 643 -6.64 1.80 -43.74
C GLN A 643 -6.78 2.04 -42.24
N VAL A 644 -7.24 3.24 -41.86
CA VAL A 644 -7.64 3.58 -40.49
C VAL A 644 -9.15 3.83 -40.46
N TRP A 645 -9.86 3.16 -39.56
CA TRP A 645 -11.26 3.42 -39.23
C TRP A 645 -11.33 3.93 -37.79
N MET A 646 -12.10 5.00 -37.54
CA MET A 646 -12.19 5.62 -36.23
C MET A 646 -13.62 6.03 -35.89
N LEU A 647 -14.05 5.73 -34.67
CA LEU A 647 -15.21 6.32 -34.03
C LEU A 647 -14.76 7.19 -32.85
N GLY A 648 -14.91 8.51 -32.98
CA GLY A 648 -14.63 9.51 -31.95
C GLY A 648 -15.91 10.05 -31.29
N THR A 649 -15.79 10.51 -30.04
CA THR A 649 -16.84 11.27 -29.36
C THR A 649 -16.57 12.76 -29.44
N HIS A 650 -17.56 13.60 -29.15
CA HIS A 650 -17.32 15.04 -29.04
C HIS A 650 -16.21 15.38 -28.01
N GLY A 651 -15.50 16.48 -28.25
CA GLY A 651 -14.49 17.01 -27.34
C GLY A 651 -15.09 17.64 -26.09
N THR A 652 -14.23 18.24 -25.27
CA THR A 652 -14.66 18.98 -24.08
C THR A 652 -15.61 20.12 -24.47
N ARG A 653 -16.86 20.06 -24.00
CA ARG A 653 -17.92 21.02 -24.34
C ARG A 653 -18.57 21.63 -23.10
N CYS A 654 -19.37 22.66 -23.28
CA CYS A 654 -20.23 23.20 -22.25
C CYS A 654 -21.32 22.18 -21.86
N PRO A 655 -21.93 22.31 -20.66
CA PRO A 655 -22.99 21.43 -20.22
C PRO A 655 -24.25 21.64 -21.06
N THR A 656 -25.24 20.77 -20.90
CA THR A 656 -26.58 20.95 -21.45
C THR A 656 -27.26 22.17 -20.82
N GLU A 657 -28.29 22.72 -21.48
CA GLU A 657 -29.06 23.86 -20.97
C GLU A 657 -29.66 23.58 -19.56
N MET A 658 -30.08 22.33 -19.33
CA MET A 658 -30.59 21.88 -18.03
C MET A 658 -29.50 21.86 -16.97
N GLU A 659 -28.34 21.25 -17.25
CA GLU A 659 -27.19 21.24 -16.33
C GLU A 659 -26.69 22.66 -16.03
N ILE A 660 -26.66 23.55 -17.03
CA ILE A 660 -26.31 24.96 -16.83
C ILE A 660 -27.25 25.62 -15.83
N THR A 661 -28.57 25.45 -16.02
CA THR A 661 -29.58 26.01 -15.11
C THR A 661 -29.38 25.49 -13.68
N GLU A 662 -29.06 24.21 -13.52
CA GLU A 662 -28.74 23.62 -12.21
C GLU A 662 -27.45 24.19 -11.62
N MET A 663 -26.37 24.26 -12.39
CA MET A 663 -25.08 24.79 -11.92
C MET A 663 -25.16 26.26 -11.49
N LEU A 664 -25.99 27.06 -12.16
CA LEU A 664 -26.21 28.45 -11.75
C LEU A 664 -26.84 28.55 -10.34
N SER A 665 -27.61 27.55 -9.92
CA SER A 665 -28.15 27.49 -8.55
C SER A 665 -27.08 27.31 -7.46
N LEU A 666 -25.85 26.92 -7.84
CA LEU A 666 -24.74 26.82 -6.90
C LEU A 666 -24.32 28.17 -6.31
N THR A 667 -24.70 29.30 -6.93
CA THR A 667 -24.47 30.64 -6.35
C THR A 667 -25.19 30.84 -5.01
N GLU A 668 -26.40 30.28 -4.89
CA GLU A 668 -27.16 30.28 -3.64
C GLU A 668 -26.53 29.32 -2.62
N ILE A 669 -26.13 28.12 -3.06
CA ILE A 669 -25.46 27.14 -2.19
C ILE A 669 -24.11 27.66 -1.67
N GLN A 670 -23.33 28.30 -2.53
CA GLN A 670 -22.07 28.96 -2.19
C GLN A 670 -22.28 29.98 -1.07
N SER A 671 -23.30 30.85 -1.20
CA SER A 671 -23.65 31.84 -0.18
C SER A 671 -24.01 31.19 1.17
N GLN A 672 -24.75 30.07 1.12
CA GLN A 672 -25.08 29.30 2.32
C GLN A 672 -23.85 28.64 2.95
N ILE A 673 -22.94 28.07 2.16
CA ILE A 673 -21.67 27.50 2.63
C ILE A 673 -20.84 28.56 3.34
N ILE A 674 -20.66 29.74 2.73
CA ILE A 674 -19.89 30.85 3.31
C ILE A 674 -20.50 31.27 4.64
N ASN A 675 -21.82 31.48 4.68
CA ASN A 675 -22.52 31.85 5.92
C ASN A 675 -22.45 30.75 7.01
N ASN A 676 -22.44 29.47 6.64
CA ASN A 676 -22.28 28.37 7.58
C ASN A 676 -20.87 28.35 8.22
N HIS A 677 -19.83 28.75 7.48
CA HIS A 677 -18.47 28.82 8.00
C HIS A 677 -18.25 30.11 8.80
N GLU A 678 -18.50 31.28 8.20
CA GLU A 678 -18.09 32.57 8.76
C GLU A 678 -19.04 33.08 9.86
N SER A 679 -20.36 32.94 9.66
CA SER A 679 -21.34 33.49 10.61
C SER A 679 -21.77 32.48 11.67
N ARG A 680 -21.87 31.20 11.29
CA ARG A 680 -22.42 30.14 12.16
C ARG A 680 -21.37 29.25 12.81
N GLY A 681 -20.13 29.24 12.31
CA GLY A 681 -19.05 28.40 12.83
C GLY A 681 -19.33 26.88 12.74
N ASN A 682 -20.21 26.48 11.81
CA ASN A 682 -20.62 25.07 11.65
C ASN A 682 -19.84 24.35 10.54
N GLY A 683 -19.11 25.08 9.70
CA GLY A 683 -18.35 24.55 8.59
C GLY A 683 -17.02 23.91 8.99
N HIS A 684 -16.53 22.99 8.17
CA HIS A 684 -15.30 22.23 8.39
C HIS A 684 -14.45 22.15 7.11
N MET A 685 -14.63 23.09 6.17
CA MET A 685 -13.67 23.29 5.08
C MET A 685 -12.49 24.10 5.61
N CYS A 686 -11.29 23.80 5.13
CA CYS A 686 -10.14 24.61 5.47
C CYS A 686 -10.24 26.02 4.87
N ASP A 687 -9.55 27.00 5.49
CA ASP A 687 -9.65 28.41 5.13
C ASP A 687 -9.27 28.69 3.67
N ARG A 688 -8.24 28.02 3.14
CA ARG A 688 -7.78 28.24 1.77
C ARG A 688 -8.80 27.78 0.72
N ASP A 689 -9.44 26.64 0.95
CA ASP A 689 -10.50 26.13 0.08
C ASP A 689 -11.76 26.99 0.17
N LEU A 690 -12.11 27.44 1.37
CA LEU A 690 -13.22 28.36 1.58
C LEU A 690 -12.97 29.70 0.88
N GLU A 691 -11.76 30.25 0.94
CA GLU A 691 -11.37 31.47 0.22
C GLU A 691 -11.44 31.30 -1.30
N ASN A 692 -10.99 30.16 -1.82
CA ASN A 692 -11.13 29.83 -3.24
C ASN A 692 -12.61 29.74 -3.64
N LEU A 693 -13.44 29.12 -2.80
CA LEU A 693 -14.87 29.02 -3.02
C LEU A 693 -15.55 30.40 -2.95
N LYS A 694 -15.14 31.30 -2.06
CA LYS A 694 -15.65 32.69 -1.99
C LYS A 694 -15.38 33.50 -3.26
N ARG A 695 -14.24 33.26 -3.89
CA ARG A 695 -13.83 33.95 -5.12
C ARG A 695 -14.48 33.37 -6.38
N TRP A 696 -15.05 32.18 -6.28
CA TRP A 696 -15.72 31.52 -7.39
C TRP A 696 -16.88 32.35 -7.92
N LYS A 697 -16.98 32.43 -9.26
CA LYS A 697 -18.10 33.04 -9.98
C LYS A 697 -18.44 32.17 -11.19
N PRO A 698 -19.73 32.08 -11.59
CA PRO A 698 -20.12 31.37 -12.80
C PRO A 698 -19.30 31.83 -14.01
N SER A 699 -18.69 30.89 -14.71
CA SER A 699 -17.89 31.18 -15.90
C SER A 699 -18.79 31.53 -17.10
N GLU A 700 -18.19 32.12 -18.14
CA GLU A 700 -18.87 32.34 -19.41
C GLU A 700 -19.32 31.04 -20.12
N TYR A 701 -18.85 29.87 -19.67
CA TYR A 701 -19.29 28.56 -20.18
C TYR A 701 -20.64 28.12 -19.61
N LEU A 702 -21.15 28.80 -18.58
CA LEU A 702 -22.47 28.58 -17.97
C LEU A 702 -23.57 29.50 -18.54
N LEU A 703 -23.39 29.98 -19.78
CA LEU A 703 -24.44 30.71 -20.50
C LEU A 703 -25.33 29.72 -21.25
N PRO A 704 -26.67 29.75 -21.09
CA PRO A 704 -27.59 28.86 -21.82
C PRO A 704 -27.38 28.87 -23.34
N ALA A 705 -27.06 30.03 -23.92
CA ALA A 705 -26.73 30.18 -25.34
C ALA A 705 -25.48 29.43 -25.80
N ARG A 706 -24.65 28.94 -24.85
CA ARG A 706 -23.47 28.12 -25.11
C ARG A 706 -23.68 26.65 -24.73
N ALA A 707 -24.91 26.23 -24.45
CA ALA A 707 -25.19 24.83 -24.14
C ALA A 707 -24.61 23.91 -25.21
N GLU A 708 -23.87 22.89 -24.76
CA GLU A 708 -23.23 21.86 -25.61
C GLU A 708 -22.21 22.37 -26.64
N VAL A 709 -21.89 23.66 -26.64
CA VAL A 709 -20.88 24.26 -27.52
C VAL A 709 -19.50 23.75 -27.13
N LEU A 710 -18.69 23.40 -28.14
CA LEU A 710 -17.32 22.95 -27.95
C LEU A 710 -16.46 24.06 -27.31
N THR A 711 -15.73 23.73 -26.26
CA THR A 711 -14.86 24.69 -25.56
C THR A 711 -13.51 24.82 -26.24
N PRO A 712 -12.70 25.86 -25.94
CA PRO A 712 -11.34 25.96 -26.44
C PRO A 712 -10.48 24.73 -26.11
N GLN A 713 -10.64 24.15 -24.91
CA GLN A 713 -9.98 22.90 -24.55
C GLN A 713 -10.44 21.75 -25.45
N GLY A 714 -11.74 21.64 -25.76
CA GLY A 714 -12.26 20.61 -26.65
C GLY A 714 -11.78 20.74 -28.10
N VAL A 715 -11.58 21.96 -28.58
CA VAL A 715 -10.94 22.22 -29.89
C VAL A 715 -9.50 21.70 -29.88
N GLU A 716 -8.74 22.00 -28.84
CA GLU A 716 -7.35 21.57 -28.72
C GLU A 716 -7.24 20.05 -28.54
N ASP A 717 -8.13 19.44 -27.75
CA ASP A 717 -8.21 17.98 -27.58
C ASP A 717 -8.33 17.28 -28.96
N MET A 718 -9.21 17.79 -29.82
CA MET A 718 -9.45 17.25 -31.18
C MET A 718 -8.27 17.49 -32.13
N ARG A 719 -7.69 18.69 -32.13
CA ARG A 719 -6.54 19.01 -32.97
C ARG A 719 -5.32 18.18 -32.59
N LEU A 720 -5.05 18.02 -31.30
CA LEU A 720 -3.92 17.23 -30.83
C LEU A 720 -4.13 15.73 -31.05
N LEU A 721 -5.36 15.23 -30.88
CA LEU A 721 -5.70 13.85 -31.24
C LEU A 721 -5.41 13.57 -32.72
N ALA A 722 -5.89 14.45 -33.61
CA ALA A 722 -5.64 14.38 -35.04
C ALA A 722 -4.13 14.39 -35.37
N ARG A 723 -3.38 15.34 -34.83
CA ARG A 723 -1.92 15.44 -35.06
C ARG A 723 -1.17 14.20 -34.58
N ARG A 724 -1.57 13.62 -33.44
CA ARG A 724 -0.98 12.39 -32.95
C ARG A 724 -1.30 11.23 -33.89
N LEU A 725 -2.55 11.05 -34.29
CA LEU A 725 -2.93 10.00 -35.24
C LEU A 725 -2.16 10.14 -36.56
N GLN A 726 -2.06 11.37 -37.08
CA GLN A 726 -1.28 11.71 -38.26
C GLN A 726 0.20 11.32 -38.12
N SER A 727 0.83 11.69 -37.00
CA SER A 727 2.24 11.41 -36.74
C SER A 727 2.56 9.92 -36.65
N ASN A 728 1.58 9.09 -36.28
CA ASN A 728 1.73 7.64 -36.17
C ASN A 728 1.43 6.91 -37.49
N PHE A 729 0.65 7.51 -38.40
CA PHE A 729 0.33 6.93 -39.70
C PHE A 729 0.61 7.90 -40.87
N PRO A 730 1.83 8.45 -41.00
CA PRO A 730 2.14 9.47 -42.01
C PRO A 730 1.93 9.00 -43.46
N GLN A 731 2.00 7.69 -43.71
CA GLN A 731 1.76 7.07 -45.01
C GLN A 731 0.28 7.05 -45.40
N LEU A 732 -0.62 6.95 -44.42
CA LEU A 732 -2.06 7.02 -44.62
C LEU A 732 -2.59 8.45 -44.51
N LEU A 733 -1.95 9.27 -43.66
CA LEU A 733 -2.35 10.63 -43.29
C LEU A 733 -1.18 11.60 -43.54
N PRO A 734 -0.88 11.99 -44.78
CA PRO A 734 0.23 12.91 -45.06
C PRO A 734 -0.07 14.34 -44.57
N PRO A 735 0.90 15.02 -43.91
CA PRO A 735 0.71 16.36 -43.30
C PRO A 735 0.52 17.50 -44.31
N THR A 736 0.87 17.28 -45.59
CA THR A 736 0.81 18.31 -46.63
C THR A 736 0.08 17.81 -47.88
N SER A 737 -1.07 17.16 -47.73
CA SER A 737 -1.92 16.83 -48.89
C SER A 737 -2.62 18.09 -49.40
N ARG A 738 -2.24 18.59 -50.58
CA ARG A 738 -2.87 19.77 -51.20
C ARG A 738 -4.18 19.46 -51.93
N ASN A 739 -4.40 18.20 -52.29
CA ASN A 739 -5.60 17.72 -52.99
C ASN A 739 -6.21 16.55 -52.20
N ILE A 740 -7.01 16.90 -51.20
CA ILE A 740 -7.81 15.95 -50.42
C ILE A 740 -9.11 15.76 -51.18
N THR A 741 -9.42 14.52 -51.57
CA THR A 741 -10.66 14.21 -52.27
C THR A 741 -11.55 13.34 -51.38
N PRO A 742 -12.90 13.39 -51.54
CA PRO A 742 -13.82 12.54 -50.78
C PRO A 742 -13.55 11.04 -50.96
N GLU A 743 -12.93 10.65 -52.07
CA GLU A 743 -12.52 9.26 -52.33
C GLU A 743 -11.35 8.81 -51.44
N GLN A 744 -10.59 9.75 -50.85
CA GLN A 744 -9.44 9.43 -49.99
C GLN A 744 -9.78 9.36 -48.50
N TYR A 745 -10.75 10.16 -48.03
CA TYR A 745 -11.14 10.18 -46.61
C TYR A 745 -12.63 10.43 -46.46
N THR A 746 -13.27 9.62 -45.62
CA THR A 746 -14.69 9.74 -45.30
C THR A 746 -14.86 10.33 -43.91
N PHE A 747 -15.73 11.33 -43.79
CA PHE A 747 -16.10 11.93 -42.52
C PHE A 747 -17.62 11.92 -42.36
N LYS A 748 -18.10 11.54 -41.18
CA LYS A 748 -19.53 11.52 -40.86
C LYS A 748 -19.74 11.89 -39.40
N THR A 749 -20.79 12.64 -39.08
CA THR A 749 -21.05 13.03 -37.69
C THR A 749 -22.50 13.24 -37.34
N VAL A 750 -22.85 12.93 -36.09
CA VAL A 750 -24.10 13.32 -35.42
C VAL A 750 -23.74 14.07 -34.14
N ASP A 751 -24.31 15.26 -33.94
CA ASP A 751 -24.16 16.10 -32.75
C ASP A 751 -22.70 16.42 -32.32
N ALA A 752 -21.72 16.26 -33.23
CA ALA A 752 -20.30 16.48 -32.95
C ALA A 752 -19.58 17.21 -34.10
N GLN A 753 -20.30 18.02 -34.89
CA GLN A 753 -19.80 18.74 -36.07
C GLN A 753 -18.54 19.57 -35.78
N ASP A 754 -18.54 20.36 -34.70
CA ASP A 754 -17.38 21.19 -34.35
C ASP A 754 -16.16 20.38 -33.92
N SER A 755 -16.39 19.20 -33.33
CA SER A 755 -15.30 18.29 -32.95
C SER A 755 -14.67 17.68 -34.20
N MET A 756 -15.50 17.20 -35.12
CA MET A 756 -15.06 16.70 -36.42
C MET A 756 -14.30 17.76 -37.21
N ALA A 757 -14.82 18.98 -37.29
CA ALA A 757 -14.16 20.10 -37.98
C ALA A 757 -12.80 20.45 -37.35
N SER A 758 -12.71 20.44 -36.03
CA SER A 758 -11.45 20.70 -35.31
C SER A 758 -10.44 19.56 -35.48
N PHE A 759 -10.90 18.32 -35.59
CA PHE A 759 -10.07 17.17 -35.92
C PHE A 759 -9.56 17.24 -37.37
N MET A 760 -10.42 17.57 -38.34
CA MET A 760 -10.01 17.83 -39.74
C MET A 760 -8.95 18.95 -39.81
N GLU A 761 -9.13 20.01 -39.04
CA GLU A 761 -8.16 21.10 -38.93
C GLU A 761 -6.82 20.61 -38.37
N GLY A 762 -6.84 19.73 -37.37
CA GLY A 762 -5.63 19.11 -36.82
C GLY A 762 -4.91 18.19 -37.81
N LEU A 763 -5.65 17.46 -38.65
CA LEU A 763 -5.10 16.56 -39.67
C LEU A 763 -4.57 17.35 -40.89
N PHE A 764 -5.37 18.26 -41.42
CA PHE A 764 -5.14 18.80 -42.76
C PHE A 764 -4.91 20.31 -42.78
N GLY A 765 -4.91 20.95 -41.61
CA GLY A 765 -4.79 22.41 -41.49
C GLY A 765 -6.03 23.18 -41.95
N ASN A 766 -7.13 22.50 -42.29
CA ASN A 766 -8.38 23.12 -42.75
C ASN A 766 -9.60 22.38 -42.18
N ARG A 767 -10.55 23.14 -41.60
CA ARG A 767 -11.79 22.63 -41.01
C ARG A 767 -12.76 22.00 -42.02
N ASN A 768 -12.60 22.34 -43.31
CA ASN A 768 -13.43 21.85 -44.42
C ASN A 768 -12.57 21.08 -45.44
N ALA A 769 -11.52 20.41 -44.98
CA ALA A 769 -10.56 19.73 -45.84
C ALA A 769 -11.17 18.56 -46.64
N ALA A 770 -12.22 17.94 -46.13
CA ALA A 770 -12.95 16.84 -46.77
C ALA A 770 -14.46 17.05 -46.63
N PHE A 771 -15.23 16.50 -47.57
CA PHE A 771 -16.69 16.50 -47.49
C PHE A 771 -17.15 15.61 -46.33
N ALA A 772 -18.01 16.15 -45.48
CA ALA A 772 -18.68 15.38 -44.44
C ALA A 772 -20.03 14.88 -44.96
N GLU A 773 -20.27 13.58 -44.87
CA GLU A 773 -21.55 12.99 -45.25
C GLU A 773 -22.67 13.52 -44.35
N GLU A 774 -23.76 14.00 -44.99
CA GLU A 774 -24.95 14.43 -44.27
C GLU A 774 -25.64 13.24 -43.62
N VAL A 775 -25.95 13.37 -42.33
CA VAL A 775 -26.60 12.32 -41.56
C VAL A 775 -28.11 12.54 -41.55
N SER A 776 -28.85 11.53 -42.01
CA SER A 776 -30.31 11.53 -41.95
C SER A 776 -30.82 11.45 -40.50
N ILE A 777 -32.00 12.02 -40.23
CA ILE A 777 -32.70 11.91 -38.94
C ILE A 777 -32.93 10.43 -38.55
N ASN A 778 -33.00 9.53 -39.53
CA ASN A 778 -33.18 8.09 -39.34
C ASN A 778 -31.86 7.30 -39.43
N ASP A 779 -30.73 7.91 -39.13
CA ASP A 779 -29.45 7.24 -39.22
C ASP A 779 -29.36 6.04 -38.27
N THR A 780 -29.15 4.87 -38.88
CA THR A 780 -29.07 3.56 -38.23
C THR A 780 -27.63 3.16 -37.89
N LEU A 781 -26.66 4.06 -38.09
CA LEU A 781 -25.23 3.80 -37.88
C LEU A 781 -24.72 4.47 -36.60
N LEU A 782 -24.69 5.80 -36.57
CA LEU A 782 -24.16 6.62 -35.47
C LEU A 782 -25.19 6.90 -34.38
N SER A 783 -26.49 6.87 -34.70
CA SER A 783 -27.57 7.21 -33.77
C SER A 783 -28.72 6.19 -33.73
N ALA A 784 -28.47 4.94 -34.10
CA ALA A 784 -29.49 3.87 -34.16
C ALA A 784 -30.33 3.75 -32.88
N TYR A 785 -29.71 4.01 -31.74
CA TYR A 785 -30.36 3.94 -30.44
C TYR A 785 -31.45 5.02 -30.26
N LYS A 786 -31.30 6.21 -30.89
CA LYS A 786 -32.25 7.34 -30.74
C LYS A 786 -33.61 7.03 -31.36
N THR A 787 -33.61 6.23 -32.41
CA THR A 787 -34.83 5.82 -33.13
C THR A 787 -35.35 4.47 -32.62
N CYS A 788 -34.65 3.80 -31.70
CA CYS A 788 -35.00 2.45 -31.25
C CYS A 788 -36.03 2.43 -30.11
N ASN A 789 -37.28 2.09 -30.42
CA ASN A 789 -38.38 2.08 -29.44
C ASN A 789 -38.15 1.08 -28.28
N ALA A 790 -37.60 -0.10 -28.56
CA ALA A 790 -37.28 -1.07 -27.50
C ALA A 790 -36.17 -0.55 -26.56
N TRP A 791 -35.24 0.24 -27.09
CA TRP A 791 -34.21 0.86 -26.27
C TRP A 791 -34.76 2.03 -25.45
N SER A 792 -35.71 2.81 -26.00
CA SER A 792 -36.31 4.01 -25.38
C SER A 792 -37.48 3.74 -24.42
N ASN A 793 -38.31 2.71 -24.65
CA ASN A 793 -39.49 2.43 -23.82
C ASN A 793 -39.17 1.74 -22.48
N GLU A 794 -38.04 1.04 -22.35
CA GLU A 794 -37.59 0.45 -21.08
C GLU A 794 -36.77 1.41 -20.20
N GLN A 795 -36.58 2.64 -20.69
CA GLN A 795 -35.31 3.35 -20.51
C GLN A 795 -35.15 4.11 -19.21
N ASN A 796 -36.25 4.42 -18.53
CA ASN A 796 -36.16 5.13 -17.25
C ASN A 796 -35.99 4.22 -16.06
N ASN A 797 -36.30 2.92 -16.13
CA ASN A 797 -36.22 2.04 -14.96
C ASN A 797 -34.91 1.26 -14.90
N VAL A 798 -34.50 0.51 -15.93
CA VAL A 798 -33.37 -0.43 -15.75
C VAL A 798 -32.03 0.28 -15.47
N SER A 799 -31.73 1.34 -16.22
CA SER A 799 -30.46 2.10 -16.05
C SER A 799 -30.41 2.91 -14.75
N THR A 800 -31.56 3.31 -14.23
CA THR A 800 -31.65 4.09 -12.99
C THR A 800 -31.89 3.21 -11.77
N VAL A 801 -32.39 1.98 -11.92
CA VAL A 801 -32.67 1.07 -10.79
C VAL A 801 -31.40 0.72 -10.05
N GLU A 802 -30.35 0.30 -10.76
CA GLU A 802 -29.07 -0.01 -10.11
C GLU A 802 -28.38 1.23 -9.55
N VAL A 803 -28.52 2.38 -10.22
CA VAL A 803 -28.06 3.67 -9.67
C VAL A 803 -28.83 4.04 -8.41
N SER A 804 -30.15 3.90 -8.39
CA SER A 804 -31.01 4.22 -7.24
C SER A 804 -30.74 3.29 -6.07
N ARG A 805 -30.57 1.99 -6.33
CA ARG A 805 -30.11 1.02 -5.33
C ARG A 805 -28.74 1.41 -4.76
N PHE A 806 -27.79 1.79 -5.61
CA PHE A 806 -26.48 2.24 -5.16
C PHE A 806 -26.55 3.54 -4.36
N GLU A 807 -27.43 4.45 -4.73
CA GLU A 807 -27.67 5.68 -3.99
C GLU A 807 -28.29 5.40 -2.61
N GLU A 808 -29.09 4.34 -2.47
CA GLU A 808 -29.63 3.88 -1.18
C GLU A 808 -28.58 3.17 -0.31
N GLU A 809 -27.46 2.72 -0.87
CA GLU A 809 -26.41 2.02 -0.12
C GLU A 809 -25.74 2.92 0.93
N PRO A 810 -25.29 2.34 2.07
CA PRO A 810 -24.65 3.09 3.15
C PRO A 810 -23.47 3.94 2.70
N LYS A 811 -22.71 3.52 1.69
CA LYS A 811 -21.55 4.25 1.17
C LYS A 811 -21.96 5.56 0.50
N PHE A 812 -23.05 5.57 -0.28
CA PHE A 812 -23.54 6.80 -0.94
C PHE A 812 -24.27 7.71 0.06
N GLN A 813 -25.05 7.13 0.98
CA GLN A 813 -25.67 7.91 2.07
C GLN A 813 -24.63 8.58 2.98
N SER A 814 -23.52 7.88 3.28
CA SER A 814 -22.40 8.46 4.03
C SER A 814 -21.72 9.60 3.27
N LEU A 815 -21.62 9.52 1.94
CA LEU A 815 -21.12 10.63 1.11
C LEU A 815 -22.01 11.86 1.29
N ILE A 816 -23.34 11.70 1.21
CA ILE A 816 -24.29 12.81 1.39
C ILE A 816 -24.10 13.45 2.76
N GLN A 817 -24.05 12.64 3.81
CA GLN A 817 -23.91 13.11 5.18
C GLN A 817 -22.56 13.84 5.41
N ASN A 818 -21.46 13.24 4.95
CA ASN A 818 -20.12 13.79 5.15
C ASN A 818 -19.91 15.10 4.42
N VAL A 819 -20.35 15.19 3.16
CA VAL A 819 -20.28 16.44 2.38
C VAL A 819 -21.16 17.51 3.03
N SER A 820 -22.40 17.18 3.42
CA SER A 820 -23.30 18.14 4.09
C SER A 820 -22.68 18.71 5.38
N ARG A 821 -22.10 17.84 6.21
CA ARG A 821 -21.43 18.21 7.46
C ARG A 821 -20.19 19.06 7.22
N ARG A 822 -19.35 18.68 6.24
CA ARG A 822 -18.14 19.43 5.85
C ARG A 822 -18.49 20.86 5.44
N LEU A 823 -19.59 21.01 4.70
CA LEU A 823 -20.12 22.29 4.22
C LEU A 823 -20.89 23.10 5.29
N GLY A 824 -21.01 22.57 6.51
CA GLY A 824 -21.63 23.24 7.66
C GLY A 824 -23.15 23.26 7.68
N PHE A 825 -23.81 22.36 6.92
CA PHE A 825 -25.24 22.15 7.02
C PHE A 825 -25.57 21.23 8.20
N LEU A 826 -26.61 21.59 8.96
CA LEU A 826 -27.12 20.78 10.09
C LEU A 826 -28.07 19.67 9.64
N TYR A 827 -28.29 19.54 8.33
CA TYR A 827 -29.13 18.55 7.68
C TYR A 827 -28.44 18.06 6.41
N ASN A 828 -28.88 16.90 5.91
CA ASN A 828 -28.39 16.38 4.65
C ASN A 828 -28.90 17.24 3.49
N ILE A 829 -27.99 17.89 2.77
CA ILE A 829 -28.36 18.63 1.56
C ILE A 829 -28.81 17.65 0.47
N SER A 830 -29.59 18.16 -0.48
CA SER A 830 -30.21 17.30 -1.48
C SER A 830 -29.17 16.56 -2.32
N LYS A 831 -29.45 15.29 -2.66
CA LYS A 831 -28.65 14.52 -3.63
C LYS A 831 -28.40 15.32 -4.91
N ARG A 832 -29.42 16.04 -5.40
CA ARG A 832 -29.31 16.90 -6.57
C ARG A 832 -28.22 17.94 -6.40
N SER A 833 -28.21 18.68 -5.29
CA SER A 833 -27.16 19.67 -4.98
C SER A 833 -25.75 19.06 -4.99
N ILE A 834 -25.59 17.86 -4.41
CA ILE A 834 -24.31 17.13 -4.40
C ILE A 834 -23.86 16.76 -5.81
N LEU A 835 -24.77 16.24 -6.64
CA LEU A 835 -24.48 15.91 -8.03
C LEU A 835 -24.16 17.18 -8.84
N THR A 836 -24.87 18.29 -8.62
CA THR A 836 -24.58 19.57 -9.27
C THR A 836 -23.20 20.12 -8.87
N MET A 837 -22.79 19.99 -7.59
CA MET A 837 -21.43 20.35 -7.17
C MET A 837 -20.36 19.45 -7.83
N TYR A 838 -20.63 18.15 -7.94
CA TYR A 838 -19.76 17.22 -8.65
C TYR A 838 -19.65 17.55 -10.15
N ASP A 839 -20.76 17.92 -10.77
CA ASP A 839 -20.80 18.37 -12.16
C ASP A 839 -19.98 19.65 -12.34
N MET A 840 -20.15 20.64 -11.48
CA MET A 840 -19.37 21.87 -11.54
C MET A 840 -17.86 21.60 -11.42
N CYS A 841 -17.46 20.75 -10.46
CA CYS A 841 -16.07 20.31 -10.29
C CYS A 841 -15.49 19.69 -11.57
N ARG A 842 -16.19 18.70 -12.14
CA ARG A 842 -15.66 17.95 -13.29
C ARG A 842 -15.66 18.75 -14.59
N TYR A 843 -16.65 19.61 -14.80
CA TYR A 843 -16.68 20.50 -15.97
C TYR A 843 -15.60 21.57 -15.89
N GLU A 844 -15.40 22.26 -14.76
CA GLU A 844 -14.31 23.22 -14.63
C GLU A 844 -12.94 22.59 -14.79
N LYS A 845 -12.75 21.40 -14.21
CA LYS A 845 -11.50 20.66 -14.36
C LYS A 845 -11.26 20.24 -15.82
N ALA A 846 -12.31 19.96 -16.57
CA ALA A 846 -12.23 19.67 -17.99
C ALA A 846 -11.97 20.92 -18.85
N TRP A 847 -12.59 22.06 -18.55
CA TRP A 847 -12.39 23.30 -19.31
C TRP A 847 -10.99 23.89 -19.13
N ALA A 848 -10.40 23.73 -17.95
CA ALA A 848 -9.08 24.26 -17.62
C ALA A 848 -8.25 23.26 -16.80
N VAL A 849 -7.54 22.37 -17.51
CA VAL A 849 -6.82 21.22 -16.91
C VAL A 849 -5.73 21.61 -15.90
N THR A 850 -5.16 22.81 -16.00
CA THR A 850 -4.14 23.34 -15.08
C THR A 850 -4.72 24.13 -13.91
N GLN A 851 -6.00 24.49 -13.94
CA GLN A 851 -6.63 25.28 -12.89
C GLN A 851 -7.27 24.38 -11.83
N LEU A 852 -7.33 24.91 -10.60
CA LEU A 852 -8.05 24.31 -9.48
C LEU A 852 -9.52 24.70 -9.59
N SER A 853 -10.43 23.72 -9.55
CA SER A 853 -11.86 24.02 -9.36
C SER A 853 -12.17 24.05 -7.86
N PRO A 854 -12.68 25.16 -7.31
CA PRO A 854 -13.06 25.25 -5.90
C PRO A 854 -14.15 24.24 -5.53
N TRP A 855 -15.02 23.88 -6.48
CA TRP A 855 -16.07 22.89 -6.26
C TRP A 855 -15.55 21.46 -6.12
N CYS A 856 -14.31 21.17 -6.50
CA CYS A 856 -13.70 19.88 -6.20
C CYS A 856 -13.29 19.73 -4.73
N ALA A 857 -13.03 20.84 -4.03
CA ALA A 857 -12.65 20.84 -2.61
C ALA A 857 -13.77 20.36 -1.68
N VAL A 858 -15.02 20.38 -2.14
CA VAL A 858 -16.16 19.90 -1.35
C VAL A 858 -16.16 18.38 -1.18
N PHE A 859 -15.34 17.65 -1.95
CA PHE A 859 -15.23 16.19 -1.93
C PHE A 859 -13.82 15.74 -1.53
N ASN A 860 -13.72 14.59 -0.85
CA ASN A 860 -12.46 13.86 -0.75
C ASN A 860 -12.30 12.82 -1.88
N LYS A 861 -11.11 12.22 -1.97
CA LYS A 861 -10.77 11.24 -3.03
C LYS A 861 -11.71 10.03 -3.07
N GLU A 862 -12.14 9.53 -1.90
CA GLU A 862 -13.04 8.38 -1.81
C GLU A 862 -14.46 8.73 -2.26
N GLU A 863 -14.94 9.92 -1.93
CA GLU A 863 -16.26 10.41 -2.36
C GLU A 863 -16.31 10.61 -3.87
N LEU A 864 -15.24 11.11 -4.49
CA LEU A 864 -15.13 11.19 -5.95
C LEU A 864 -15.13 9.81 -6.63
N ARG A 865 -14.51 8.79 -6.02
CA ARG A 865 -14.56 7.39 -6.51
C ARG A 865 -15.97 6.80 -6.43
N VAL A 866 -16.73 7.13 -5.39
CA VAL A 866 -18.14 6.71 -5.24
C VAL A 866 -19.00 7.37 -6.32
N LEU A 867 -18.81 8.66 -6.57
CA LEU A 867 -19.52 9.41 -7.62
C LEU A 867 -19.17 8.90 -9.02
N GLU A 868 -17.91 8.54 -9.26
CA GLU A 868 -17.50 7.87 -10.51
C GLU A 868 -18.22 6.53 -10.69
N TYR A 869 -18.23 5.66 -9.67
CA TYR A 869 -18.89 4.36 -9.76
C TYR A 869 -20.39 4.46 -10.01
N ARG A 870 -21.04 5.47 -9.42
CA ARG A 870 -22.45 5.78 -9.69
C ARG A 870 -22.68 6.04 -11.19
N GLU A 871 -21.82 6.81 -11.85
CA GLU A 871 -21.93 7.02 -13.29
C GLU A 871 -21.56 5.77 -14.10
N ASP A 872 -20.58 4.99 -13.64
CA ASP A 872 -20.25 3.71 -14.29
C ASP A 872 -21.43 2.75 -14.30
N LEU A 873 -22.18 2.65 -13.19
CA LEU A 873 -23.43 1.89 -13.13
C LEU A 873 -24.44 2.41 -14.15
N TYR A 874 -24.64 3.74 -14.19
CA TYR A 874 -25.57 4.34 -15.15
C TYR A 874 -25.23 3.92 -16.58
N TYR A 875 -23.98 4.12 -17.02
CA TYR A 875 -23.56 3.82 -18.38
C TYR A 875 -23.44 2.31 -18.66
N TYR A 876 -23.09 1.49 -17.67
CA TYR A 876 -23.06 0.04 -17.80
C TYR A 876 -24.43 -0.52 -18.21
N TYR A 877 -25.50 -0.02 -17.61
CA TYR A 877 -26.86 -0.44 -17.94
C TYR A 877 -27.48 0.37 -19.08
N LYS A 878 -27.11 1.64 -19.27
CA LYS A 878 -27.64 2.49 -20.34
C LYS A 878 -27.12 2.10 -21.73
N ALA A 879 -25.82 1.81 -21.86
CA ALA A 879 -25.15 1.59 -23.15
C ALA A 879 -24.06 0.50 -23.11
N GLY A 880 -23.79 -0.09 -21.94
CA GLY A 880 -22.81 -1.16 -21.77
C GLY A 880 -23.41 -2.56 -21.66
N TYR A 881 -22.69 -3.45 -20.97
CA TYR A 881 -23.03 -4.87 -20.85
C TYR A 881 -24.25 -5.18 -19.98
N GLY A 882 -24.83 -4.19 -19.31
CA GLY A 882 -26.01 -4.39 -18.46
C GLY A 882 -27.29 -4.72 -19.22
N ARG A 883 -27.33 -4.51 -20.55
CA ARG A 883 -28.44 -4.90 -21.41
C ARG A 883 -27.94 -5.46 -22.73
N GLU A 884 -28.48 -6.60 -23.14
CA GLU A 884 -28.08 -7.26 -24.40
C GLU A 884 -28.39 -6.42 -25.65
N ILE A 885 -29.45 -5.61 -25.63
CA ILE A 885 -29.82 -4.71 -26.73
C ILE A 885 -28.71 -3.70 -27.07
N ASN A 886 -27.88 -3.31 -26.10
CA ASN A 886 -26.80 -2.34 -26.33
C ASN A 886 -25.74 -2.91 -27.29
N ALA A 887 -25.37 -4.18 -27.12
CA ALA A 887 -24.46 -4.87 -28.03
C ALA A 887 -25.10 -5.14 -29.41
N GLN A 888 -26.42 -5.25 -29.49
CA GLN A 888 -27.14 -5.32 -30.77
C GLN A 888 -27.13 -3.96 -31.49
N LEU A 889 -27.27 -2.86 -30.76
CA LEU A 889 -27.22 -1.52 -31.36
C LEU A 889 -25.82 -1.15 -31.88
N GLY A 890 -24.75 -1.64 -31.24
CA GLY A 890 -23.38 -1.42 -31.71
C GLY A 890 -22.97 -2.28 -32.90
N CYS A 891 -23.76 -3.29 -33.28
CA CYS A 891 -23.39 -4.21 -34.36
C CYS A 891 -23.34 -3.54 -35.74
N THR A 892 -24.11 -2.47 -35.96
CA THR A 892 -24.11 -1.73 -37.24
C THR A 892 -22.77 -1.02 -37.47
N LEU A 893 -22.19 -0.45 -36.42
CA LEU A 893 -20.85 0.16 -36.45
C LEU A 893 -19.75 -0.88 -36.68
N LEU A 894 -19.87 -2.06 -36.06
CA LEU A 894 -18.96 -3.18 -36.32
C LEU A 894 -19.07 -3.68 -37.76
N GLN A 895 -20.29 -3.81 -38.27
CA GLN A 895 -20.57 -4.24 -39.63
C GLN A 895 -20.00 -3.26 -40.65
N ASP A 896 -20.15 -1.95 -40.41
CA ASP A 896 -19.58 -0.90 -41.26
C ASP A 896 -18.05 -0.98 -41.33
N MET A 897 -17.37 -1.01 -40.18
CA MET A 897 -15.91 -1.16 -40.12
C MET A 897 -15.44 -2.44 -40.84
N MET A 898 -16.11 -3.57 -40.62
CA MET A 898 -15.75 -4.83 -41.26
C MET A 898 -15.99 -4.80 -42.78
N ASN A 899 -17.04 -4.12 -43.24
CA ASN A 899 -17.31 -3.93 -44.67
C ASN A 899 -16.19 -3.13 -45.37
N HIS A 900 -15.68 -2.07 -44.73
CA HIS A 900 -14.53 -1.31 -45.24
C HIS A 900 -13.29 -2.20 -45.33
N PHE A 901 -12.92 -2.91 -44.26
CA PHE A 901 -11.75 -3.81 -44.27
C PHE A 901 -11.89 -4.99 -45.24
N TRP A 902 -13.10 -5.53 -45.47
CA TRP A 902 -13.32 -6.55 -46.51
C TRP A 902 -13.07 -6.05 -47.92
N ARG A 903 -13.37 -4.78 -48.21
CA ARG A 903 -13.12 -4.21 -49.54
C ARG A 903 -11.63 -3.96 -49.75
N VAL A 904 -10.89 -3.52 -48.72
CA VAL A 904 -9.42 -3.40 -48.72
C VAL A 904 -8.72 -4.78 -48.81
N GLU A 905 -9.30 -5.81 -48.20
CA GLU A 905 -8.78 -7.18 -48.29
C GLU A 905 -8.84 -7.72 -49.72
N LYS A 906 -9.98 -7.51 -50.41
CA LYS A 906 -10.27 -8.16 -51.70
C LYS A 906 -9.55 -7.53 -52.89
N ASP A 907 -9.24 -6.24 -52.83
CA ASP A 907 -8.66 -5.50 -53.93
C ASP A 907 -7.54 -4.57 -53.40
N THR A 908 -6.30 -4.85 -53.79
CA THR A 908 -5.14 -4.03 -53.43
C THR A 908 -5.13 -2.68 -54.16
N ASP A 909 -5.87 -2.56 -55.27
CA ASP A 909 -6.06 -1.31 -56.03
C ASP A 909 -7.43 -0.66 -55.69
N SER A 910 -8.04 -1.07 -54.57
CA SER A 910 -9.34 -0.60 -54.13
C SER A 910 -9.42 0.93 -54.03
N ILE A 911 -10.54 1.50 -54.48
CA ILE A 911 -10.89 2.93 -54.34
C ILE A 911 -11.40 3.24 -52.91
N GLU A 912 -11.20 2.33 -51.95
CA GLU A 912 -11.59 2.58 -50.56
C GLU A 912 -10.79 3.74 -49.95
N PRO A 913 -11.44 4.56 -49.10
CA PRO A 913 -10.78 5.67 -48.43
C PRO A 913 -9.67 5.16 -47.50
N LYS A 914 -8.55 5.89 -47.43
CA LYS A 914 -7.44 5.58 -46.52
C LYS A 914 -7.80 5.80 -45.05
N GLY A 915 -8.74 6.72 -44.79
CA GLY A 915 -9.24 7.02 -43.46
C GLY A 915 -10.75 7.20 -43.43
N VAL A 916 -11.41 6.49 -42.51
CA VAL A 916 -12.84 6.60 -42.23
C VAL A 916 -13.00 7.13 -40.80
N PHE A 917 -13.56 8.33 -40.66
CA PHE A 917 -13.60 9.06 -39.38
C PHE A 917 -15.01 9.48 -39.03
N TYR A 918 -15.58 8.81 -38.02
CA TYR A 918 -16.93 9.08 -37.54
C TYR A 918 -16.93 9.75 -36.18
N PHE A 919 -17.84 10.70 -35.97
CA PHE A 919 -17.98 11.43 -34.72
C PHE A 919 -19.41 11.39 -34.20
N SER A 920 -19.61 10.85 -33.00
CA SER A 920 -20.93 10.72 -32.37
C SER A 920 -20.83 11.02 -30.86
N ASP A 921 -21.79 10.53 -30.09
CA ASP A 921 -21.80 10.59 -28.64
C ASP A 921 -21.22 9.32 -27.98
N ILE A 922 -21.10 9.37 -26.65
CA ILE A 922 -20.57 8.27 -25.85
C ILE A 922 -21.45 7.00 -25.88
N ILE A 923 -22.75 7.10 -26.17
CA ILE A 923 -23.65 5.95 -26.20
C ILE A 923 -23.35 5.10 -27.44
N ALA A 924 -23.17 5.73 -28.60
CA ALA A 924 -22.77 5.03 -29.82
C ALA A 924 -21.43 4.30 -29.65
N LEU A 925 -20.44 4.97 -29.06
CA LEU A 925 -19.14 4.38 -28.74
C LEU A 925 -19.29 3.18 -27.78
N GLN A 926 -19.97 3.36 -26.65
CA GLN A 926 -20.13 2.32 -25.63
C GLN A 926 -20.90 1.09 -26.14
N ASN A 927 -21.93 1.29 -26.99
CA ASN A 927 -22.62 0.19 -27.65
C ASN A 927 -21.65 -0.63 -28.52
N LEU A 928 -20.77 0.03 -29.30
CA LEU A 928 -19.75 -0.66 -30.11
C LEU A 928 -18.72 -1.39 -29.23
N LEU A 929 -18.27 -0.79 -28.12
CA LEU A 929 -17.39 -1.47 -27.15
C LEU A 929 -18.06 -2.72 -26.57
N ALA A 930 -19.38 -2.64 -26.30
CA ALA A 930 -20.16 -3.79 -25.84
C ALA A 930 -20.22 -4.90 -26.90
N THR A 931 -20.46 -4.56 -28.18
CA THR A 931 -20.44 -5.51 -29.30
C THR A 931 -19.07 -6.19 -29.45
N LEU A 932 -17.98 -5.44 -29.30
CA LEU A 932 -16.60 -5.95 -29.42
C LEU A 932 -16.10 -6.71 -28.18
N ASN A 933 -16.87 -6.72 -27.08
CA ASN A 933 -16.45 -7.20 -25.76
C ASN A 933 -15.19 -6.49 -25.21
N ILE A 934 -14.98 -5.22 -25.56
CA ILE A 934 -13.84 -4.42 -25.06
C ILE A 934 -14.12 -3.93 -23.63
N ASN A 935 -13.17 -4.15 -22.72
CA ASN A 935 -13.29 -3.74 -21.32
C ASN A 935 -14.49 -4.38 -20.58
N LYS A 936 -14.88 -5.60 -20.99
CA LYS A 936 -15.90 -6.39 -20.28
C LYS A 936 -15.35 -6.94 -18.97
N ASP A 937 -16.10 -6.71 -17.90
CA ASP A 937 -15.80 -7.28 -16.59
C ASP A 937 -16.15 -8.77 -16.51
N GLN A 938 -15.38 -9.52 -15.71
CA GLN A 938 -15.72 -10.90 -15.36
C GLN A 938 -16.98 -10.97 -14.49
N THR A 939 -17.21 -9.95 -13.67
CA THR A 939 -18.38 -9.83 -12.79
C THR A 939 -19.18 -8.61 -13.19
N GLN A 940 -20.50 -8.75 -13.30
CA GLN A 940 -21.40 -7.64 -13.62
C GLN A 940 -21.33 -6.53 -12.57
N LEU A 941 -21.29 -5.27 -13.01
CA LEU A 941 -21.38 -4.11 -12.12
C LEU A 941 -22.79 -4.03 -11.54
N THR A 942 -22.91 -3.94 -10.21
CA THR A 942 -24.18 -3.78 -9.50
C THR A 942 -24.05 -2.77 -8.37
N ALA A 943 -25.17 -2.35 -7.79
CA ALA A 943 -25.18 -1.49 -6.61
C ALA A 943 -24.35 -2.06 -5.44
N PHE A 944 -24.32 -3.38 -5.27
CA PHE A 944 -23.83 -4.00 -4.03
C PHE A 944 -22.35 -4.40 -4.07
N ASN A 945 -21.70 -4.33 -5.24
CA ASN A 945 -20.34 -4.84 -5.42
C ASN A 945 -19.28 -3.75 -5.69
N TYR A 946 -19.55 -2.48 -5.36
CA TYR A 946 -18.58 -1.38 -5.47
C TYR A 946 -17.16 -1.72 -4.97
N ARG A 947 -17.06 -2.41 -3.82
CA ARG A 947 -15.77 -2.80 -3.22
C ARG A 947 -14.99 -3.83 -4.05
N ASP A 948 -15.71 -4.76 -4.66
CA ASP A 948 -15.13 -5.78 -5.55
C ASP A 948 -14.79 -5.18 -6.93
N MET A 949 -15.53 -4.13 -7.33
CA MET A 949 -15.39 -3.42 -8.60
C MET A 949 -14.38 -2.26 -8.58
N THR A 950 -13.45 -2.26 -7.61
CA THR A 950 -12.35 -1.26 -7.53
C THR A 950 -11.38 -1.35 -8.71
N LYS A 951 -11.27 -2.51 -9.36
CA LYS A 951 -10.47 -2.77 -10.58
C LYS A 951 -11.32 -3.06 -11.82
N ARG A 952 -12.58 -2.62 -11.82
CA ARG A 952 -13.48 -2.81 -12.95
C ARG A 952 -12.85 -2.33 -14.26
N GLN A 953 -13.10 -3.09 -15.32
CA GLN A 953 -12.69 -2.76 -16.68
C GLN A 953 -13.66 -1.75 -17.27
N TRP A 954 -14.96 -1.86 -16.97
CA TRP A 954 -15.98 -0.87 -17.31
C TRP A 954 -15.87 0.35 -16.40
N ARG A 955 -14.97 1.26 -16.76
CA ARG A 955 -14.73 2.50 -16.04
C ARG A 955 -14.77 3.67 -17.00
N THR A 956 -15.85 4.43 -16.94
CA THR A 956 -16.24 5.46 -17.93
C THR A 956 -15.16 6.51 -18.12
N SER A 957 -14.40 6.85 -17.06
CA SER A 957 -13.25 7.76 -17.11
C SER A 957 -12.13 7.33 -18.06
N PHE A 958 -12.00 6.03 -18.35
CA PHE A 958 -10.97 5.49 -19.25
C PHE A 958 -11.52 5.03 -20.59
N ILE A 959 -12.78 4.57 -20.65
CA ILE A 959 -13.35 4.00 -21.87
C ILE A 959 -14.19 4.99 -22.67
N SER A 960 -14.66 6.07 -22.05
CA SER A 960 -15.45 7.12 -22.72
C SER A 960 -15.41 8.49 -22.01
N PRO A 961 -14.22 9.04 -21.66
CA PRO A 961 -14.07 10.46 -21.32
C PRO A 961 -14.39 11.40 -22.52
N PHE A 962 -14.26 12.71 -22.34
CA PHE A 962 -14.30 13.64 -23.48
C PHE A 962 -13.25 13.27 -24.53
N ALA A 963 -13.54 13.55 -25.81
CA ALA A 963 -12.66 13.28 -26.95
C ALA A 963 -12.16 11.82 -27.11
N THR A 964 -12.87 10.86 -26.51
CA THR A 964 -12.51 9.45 -26.65
C THR A 964 -12.65 8.98 -28.08
N ASN A 965 -11.82 8.03 -28.47
CA ASN A 965 -11.76 7.48 -29.81
C ASN A 965 -11.48 5.99 -29.72
N LEU A 966 -12.18 5.21 -30.55
CA LEU A 966 -11.81 3.85 -30.89
C LEU A 966 -11.25 3.87 -32.31
N VAL A 967 -9.97 3.54 -32.47
CA VAL A 967 -9.27 3.48 -33.74
C VAL A 967 -8.99 2.01 -34.07
N ALA A 968 -9.43 1.56 -35.24
CA ALA A 968 -9.10 0.27 -35.81
C ALA A 968 -8.18 0.48 -37.02
N VAL A 969 -7.07 -0.26 -37.07
CA VAL A 969 -6.07 -0.14 -38.15
C VAL A 969 -5.91 -1.49 -38.84
N PHE A 970 -6.11 -1.51 -40.15
CA PHE A 970 -5.88 -2.69 -40.98
C PHE A 970 -4.45 -2.68 -41.53
N TYR A 971 -3.76 -3.80 -41.39
CA TYR A 971 -2.37 -3.99 -41.79
C TYR A 971 -2.23 -5.12 -42.80
N ARG A 972 -1.25 -4.98 -43.69
CA ARG A 972 -0.78 -6.04 -44.58
C ARG A 972 0.69 -6.34 -44.30
N CYS A 973 1.00 -7.61 -44.09
CA CYS A 973 2.29 -8.08 -43.59
C CYS A 973 3.00 -9.02 -44.56
N ASP A 974 4.33 -8.89 -44.64
CA ASP A 974 5.18 -9.70 -45.51
C ASP A 974 5.45 -11.09 -44.90
N GLY A 975 5.47 -12.13 -45.74
CA GLY A 975 6.04 -13.45 -45.38
C GLY A 975 5.18 -14.35 -44.47
N ASN A 976 3.93 -14.00 -44.16
CA ASN A 976 3.03 -14.84 -43.35
C ASN A 976 2.00 -15.59 -44.21
N SER A 977 1.63 -16.81 -43.79
CA SER A 977 0.52 -17.58 -44.39
C SER A 977 -0.85 -16.87 -44.25
N GLN A 978 -0.94 -15.89 -43.34
CA GLN A 978 -2.08 -15.00 -43.16
C GLN A 978 -1.56 -13.54 -43.09
N PRO A 979 -1.52 -12.83 -44.24
CA PRO A 979 -0.85 -11.53 -44.33
C PRO A 979 -1.69 -10.36 -43.78
N ASN A 980 -3.01 -10.50 -43.67
CA ASN A 980 -3.90 -9.43 -43.25
C ASN A 980 -4.09 -9.44 -41.72
N LYS A 981 -3.89 -8.31 -41.06
CA LYS A 981 -4.01 -8.16 -39.60
C LYS A 981 -4.84 -6.92 -39.24
N VAL A 982 -5.41 -6.90 -38.04
CA VAL A 982 -6.14 -5.73 -37.50
C VAL A 982 -5.72 -5.44 -36.07
N MET A 983 -5.65 -4.15 -35.71
CA MET A 983 -5.26 -3.70 -34.36
C MET A 983 -6.18 -2.58 -33.90
N PHE A 984 -6.53 -2.57 -32.61
CA PHE A 984 -7.48 -1.62 -32.02
C PHE A 984 -6.82 -0.76 -30.95
N TYR A 985 -7.22 0.51 -30.88
CA TYR A 985 -6.78 1.47 -29.88
C TYR A 985 -7.98 2.22 -29.30
N LEU A 986 -8.15 2.22 -27.98
CA LEU A 986 -9.20 2.96 -27.26
C LEU A 986 -8.55 4.08 -26.44
N ALA A 987 -8.96 5.33 -26.66
CA ALA A 987 -8.31 6.51 -26.10
C ALA A 987 -6.79 6.50 -26.36
N GLU A 988 -6.41 6.15 -27.59
CA GLU A 988 -5.02 5.96 -28.06
C GLU A 988 -4.22 4.84 -27.34
N LYS A 989 -4.87 4.01 -26.50
CA LYS A 989 -4.24 2.87 -25.83
C LYS A 989 -4.57 1.58 -26.55
N LEU A 990 -3.57 0.72 -26.72
CA LEU A 990 -3.73 -0.58 -27.34
C LEU A 990 -4.80 -1.43 -26.64
N VAL A 991 -5.74 -1.98 -27.41
CA VAL A 991 -6.79 -2.88 -26.93
C VAL A 991 -6.32 -4.32 -27.07
N MET A 992 -6.35 -5.05 -25.96
CA MET A 992 -6.02 -6.47 -25.91
C MET A 992 -7.28 -7.30 -26.12
N LEU A 993 -7.53 -7.71 -27.37
CA LEU A 993 -8.63 -8.62 -27.70
C LEU A 993 -8.20 -10.07 -27.48
N ASP A 994 -9.06 -10.86 -26.83
CA ASP A 994 -8.81 -12.30 -26.62
C ASP A 994 -8.56 -13.02 -27.94
N GLY A 995 -7.46 -13.78 -27.99
CA GLY A 995 -7.01 -14.53 -29.17
C GLY A 995 -6.10 -13.76 -30.12
N CYS A 996 -5.70 -12.54 -29.78
CA CYS A 996 -4.76 -11.72 -30.57
C CYS A 996 -3.40 -11.60 -29.88
N ASP A 997 -2.32 -11.62 -30.65
CA ASP A 997 -0.95 -11.56 -30.13
C ASP A 997 -0.53 -10.11 -29.93
N VAL A 998 -0.37 -9.70 -28.67
CA VAL A 998 0.01 -8.31 -28.31
C VAL A 998 -0.93 -7.29 -28.98
N GLY A 999 -2.23 -7.60 -29.03
CA GLY A 999 -3.27 -6.75 -29.62
C GLY A 999 -3.36 -6.76 -31.15
N LEU A 1000 -2.41 -7.39 -31.85
CA LEU A 1000 -2.47 -7.60 -33.30
C LEU A 1000 -3.24 -8.89 -33.60
N CYS A 1001 -4.43 -8.74 -34.17
CA CYS A 1001 -5.31 -9.85 -34.50
C CYS A 1001 -5.07 -10.33 -35.93
N ASP A 1002 -5.08 -11.65 -36.12
CA ASP A 1002 -5.23 -12.20 -37.46
C ASP A 1002 -6.60 -11.84 -38.05
N TRP A 1003 -6.64 -11.37 -39.29
CA TRP A 1003 -7.90 -10.94 -39.91
C TRP A 1003 -8.88 -12.09 -40.12
N GLU A 1004 -8.41 -13.30 -40.45
CA GLU A 1004 -9.28 -14.48 -40.56
C GLU A 1004 -9.85 -14.87 -39.19
N TYR A 1005 -9.02 -14.84 -38.14
CA TYR A 1005 -9.48 -15.05 -36.78
C TYR A 1005 -10.54 -14.02 -36.37
N PHE A 1006 -10.31 -12.74 -36.67
CA PHE A 1006 -11.24 -11.66 -36.36
C PHE A 1006 -12.58 -11.86 -37.08
N LYS A 1007 -12.56 -12.19 -38.38
CA LYS A 1007 -13.76 -12.57 -39.15
C LYS A 1007 -14.49 -13.75 -38.51
N GLN A 1008 -13.80 -14.82 -38.16
CA GLN A 1008 -14.42 -15.99 -37.51
C GLN A 1008 -15.13 -15.62 -36.20
N LYS A 1009 -14.53 -14.73 -35.41
CA LYS A 1009 -15.08 -14.26 -34.13
C LYS A 1009 -16.33 -13.40 -34.29
N PHE A 1010 -16.35 -12.48 -35.26
CA PHE A 1010 -17.38 -11.44 -35.35
C PHE A 1010 -18.39 -11.61 -36.51
N ASN A 1011 -18.12 -12.43 -37.53
CA ASN A 1011 -19.10 -12.75 -38.57
C ASN A 1011 -20.43 -13.29 -38.03
N PRO A 1012 -20.46 -14.17 -37.00
CA PRO A 1012 -21.73 -14.61 -36.43
C PRO A 1012 -22.57 -13.47 -35.85
N ILE A 1013 -21.93 -12.43 -35.32
CA ILE A 1013 -22.60 -11.23 -34.78
C ILE A 1013 -23.13 -10.38 -35.93
N ILE A 1014 -22.33 -10.15 -36.98
CA ILE A 1014 -22.75 -9.40 -38.17
C ILE A 1014 -23.89 -10.09 -38.90
N ASN A 1015 -23.84 -11.41 -39.09
CA ASN A 1015 -24.88 -12.16 -39.78
C ASN A 1015 -26.23 -12.12 -39.03
N ARG A 1016 -26.20 -11.85 -37.73
CA ARG A 1016 -27.39 -11.67 -36.89
C ARG A 1016 -27.70 -10.20 -36.63
N CYS A 1017 -26.89 -9.28 -37.14
CA CYS A 1017 -27.05 -7.84 -36.95
C CYS A 1017 -28.30 -7.37 -37.68
N ASN A 1018 -29.38 -7.17 -36.93
CA ASN A 1018 -30.61 -6.60 -37.43
C ASN A 1018 -31.23 -5.71 -36.37
N LEU A 1019 -31.77 -4.57 -36.79
CA LEU A 1019 -32.44 -3.62 -35.91
C LEU A 1019 -33.94 -3.93 -35.75
N ASN A 1020 -34.40 -5.14 -36.07
CA ASN A 1020 -35.83 -5.48 -35.97
C ASN A 1020 -36.34 -5.40 -34.53
N VAL A 1021 -35.46 -5.64 -33.54
CA VAL A 1021 -35.74 -5.45 -32.11
C VAL A 1021 -36.23 -4.03 -31.81
N CYS A 1022 -35.81 -3.03 -32.58
CA CYS A 1022 -36.18 -1.64 -32.39
C CYS A 1022 -37.59 -1.30 -32.89
N TRP A 1023 -38.15 -2.13 -33.79
CA TRP A 1023 -39.39 -1.83 -34.51
C TRP A 1023 -40.54 -2.81 -34.21
N ASN A 1024 -40.26 -3.98 -33.63
CA ASN A 1024 -41.27 -4.95 -33.23
C ASN A 1024 -41.65 -4.83 -31.74
N GLY A 1025 -42.55 -3.89 -31.43
CA GLY A 1025 -43.25 -3.87 -30.15
C GLY A 1025 -44.37 -4.92 -30.11
N ASN A 1026 -44.07 -6.16 -29.69
CA ASN A 1026 -44.98 -7.16 -29.09
C ASN A 1026 -44.33 -8.55 -28.88
N GLY A 1027 -43.09 -8.59 -28.38
CA GLY A 1027 -42.42 -9.84 -28.02
C GLY A 1027 -42.01 -9.83 -26.55
N VAL A 1028 -42.89 -10.30 -25.67
CA VAL A 1028 -42.51 -10.64 -24.29
C VAL A 1028 -41.41 -11.69 -24.37
N ALA A 1029 -40.19 -11.35 -23.94
CA ALA A 1029 -39.15 -12.35 -23.72
C ALA A 1029 -39.59 -13.22 -22.52
N ALA A 1030 -40.26 -14.32 -22.83
CA ALA A 1030 -40.65 -15.32 -21.85
C ALA A 1030 -39.38 -15.91 -21.22
N TYR A 1031 -39.17 -15.59 -19.95
CA TYR A 1031 -38.34 -16.39 -19.04
C TYR A 1031 -38.82 -17.84 -19.11
N VAL A 1032 -38.06 -18.72 -19.77
CA VAL A 1032 -38.21 -20.17 -19.61
C VAL A 1032 -37.17 -20.60 -18.58
N PRO A 1033 -37.54 -20.83 -17.31
CA PRO A 1033 -36.62 -21.43 -16.36
C PRO A 1033 -36.42 -22.89 -16.78
N ASN A 1034 -35.16 -23.28 -16.96
CA ASN A 1034 -34.74 -24.67 -17.11
C ASN A 1034 -35.00 -25.45 -15.80
N ILE A 1035 -36.26 -25.73 -15.50
CA ILE A 1035 -36.70 -26.72 -14.53
C ILE A 1035 -36.80 -28.04 -15.30
N LEU A 1036 -35.66 -28.66 -15.63
CA LEU A 1036 -35.66 -30.04 -16.14
C LEU A 1036 -34.36 -30.83 -15.90
N LEU A 1037 -33.44 -30.34 -15.04
CA LEU A 1037 -32.21 -31.09 -14.69
C LEU A 1037 -31.87 -31.16 -13.19
N ILE A 1038 -32.77 -30.73 -12.29
CA ILE A 1038 -32.63 -30.92 -10.83
C ILE A 1038 -33.58 -32.01 -10.29
N PHE A 1039 -34.52 -32.50 -11.10
CA PHE A 1039 -35.46 -33.55 -10.68
C PHE A 1039 -34.94 -35.00 -10.80
N PHE A 1040 -33.72 -35.21 -11.32
CA PHE A 1040 -33.14 -36.55 -11.48
C PHE A 1040 -31.96 -36.89 -10.55
N ALA A 1041 -31.62 -36.03 -9.58
CA ALA A 1041 -30.55 -36.30 -8.61
C ALA A 1041 -31.03 -36.62 -7.18
N CYS A 1042 -32.34 -36.62 -6.91
CA CYS A 1042 -32.90 -36.85 -5.56
C CYS A 1042 -33.61 -38.20 -5.36
N VAL A 1043 -33.49 -39.18 -6.27
CA VAL A 1043 -34.23 -40.47 -6.14
C VAL A 1043 -33.34 -41.73 -6.12
N THR A 1044 -32.01 -41.64 -6.11
CA THR A 1044 -31.15 -42.84 -6.17
C THR A 1044 -30.25 -43.12 -4.97
N LEU A 1045 -30.44 -42.50 -3.79
CA LEU A 1045 -29.63 -42.85 -2.60
C LEU A 1045 -30.39 -42.86 -1.25
N VAL A 1046 -31.66 -43.29 -1.24
CA VAL A 1046 -32.29 -43.87 -0.03
C VAL A 1046 -33.15 -45.06 -0.43
N PHE A 1047 -32.50 -46.15 -0.87
CA PHE A 1047 -32.94 -47.55 -0.70
C PHE A 1047 -31.81 -48.45 -1.18
N ILE A 1048 -30.89 -48.78 -0.27
CA ILE A 1048 -30.35 -50.12 -0.01
C ILE A 1048 -29.47 -49.94 1.24
N ARG A 1049 -30.05 -50.27 2.41
CA ARG A 1049 -29.28 -50.73 3.56
C ARG A 1049 -29.09 -52.23 3.37
N LYS A 1050 -27.87 -52.66 3.15
CA LYS A 1050 -27.29 -53.85 3.77
C LYS A 1050 -25.87 -53.52 4.16
#